data_AF-A0A1D6EJR7-F1
#
_entry.id   AF-A0A1D6EJR7-F1
#
_cell.length_a   1.000
_cell.length_b   1.000
_cell.length_c   1.000
_cell.angle_alpha   90.00
_cell.angle_beta   90.00
_cell.angle_gamma   90.00
#
_symmetry.space_group_name_H-M   'P 1'
#
loop_
_entity.id
_entity.type
_entity.pdbx_description
1 polymer ?
#
loop_
_entity_poly.entity_id
_entity_poly.type
_entity_poly.pdbx_seq_one_letter_code
_entity_poly.pdbx_strand_id
1 'polypeptide(L)'
;MAAANAPIAMREALTLTSLGIAPQFVTFTHVTMESEKYICVRETSPQNSVVIIDMAMPMQPLRRPITADSALMNPNTRILALKAQIPGTTQDHLQIFNIEAKTKIKSHQMPEQVVFWKWITPKLLGLVTQTSVYHWSIEGDSEPTKMFDRTANLANNQIINYRCDPAEKWLVLIGIAPGAPERPQLVKGNMQLFSVDQQRSQALEAHAASFATFKVVGNENPSTLICFASKTTNAGQITSKLHVIELGAQPGKPGFSKKQADLFFPPDFQDDFPVAMQVSQKYGLIYVITKLGLLFVYDLETAAAVYRNRISPDPIFLTAESSSTGGFYAINRRGQVLHATVNDATVVPFVSGQLNNLELAVNLAKRANLPGAENLVVQRFQELFAQTKYKEAAELAAESPQGLLRTPETVAKFQSVPVQAGQTPPLLQYFGTLLTRGKLNAFESLELSRLVVNQNKKNLLENWLAEDKLECSEELGDLVKTVDNDLALKIYIKARATPKVVAAFAERREFDKILIYSKQVGYTPDYLFLLQTILRTDPQGAVNFALMMSQMEGGCPVDYNTITDLFLQRNMIREATAFLLDVLKPNLPEHAFLQTKVLEINLVTYPNVADAILANGMFSHYDRPRIAQLCEKAGLYLRALQHYAELPDIKRAIVNTHAIEPQALVEFFGTLSREWALECMKDLLLVNLRGNLQIVVQAAKEYSEQLGVDACIKLFEQFKSYEGLYFFLGSYLSSSEDPEIHFKYIEAAARTGQIKEVERVTRESNFYDAEKTKNFLMEAKLPDARPLINVCDRFGFVPDLTHYLYTNNMLRYIEGYVQKVNPGNAPLVVGQLLDDECPEDFIKGLILSVRSLLPVEPLVDECEKRNRLRLLTQFLEHLVSEGSQDVHVHNALGKIIIDSNNNPEHFLTTNPFYDSRVVGKYCEKRDPTLAVVA
;
A
#
# COMPACT_ATOMS: atom_id res chain seq x y z
N MET A 1 12.57 -8.15 63.07
CA MET A 1 11.67 -8.94 62.21
C MET A 1 10.27 -8.88 62.80
N ALA A 2 9.22 -8.80 61.97
CA ALA A 2 7.85 -8.76 62.46
C ALA A 2 7.40 -10.15 62.95
N ALA A 3 6.49 -10.20 63.93
CA ALA A 3 5.85 -11.44 64.34
C ALA A 3 5.01 -12.02 63.20
N ALA A 4 4.89 -13.36 63.12
CA ALA A 4 4.25 -14.05 62.00
C ALA A 4 2.79 -13.61 61.73
N ASN A 5 2.10 -13.08 62.75
CA ASN A 5 0.70 -12.62 62.66
C ASN A 5 0.57 -11.07 62.65
N ALA A 6 1.64 -10.32 62.39
CA ALA A 6 1.59 -8.86 62.38
C ALA A 6 0.76 -8.32 61.18
N PRO A 7 -0.06 -7.27 61.37
CA PRO A 7 -0.89 -6.68 60.30
C PRO A 7 -0.10 -5.81 59.32
N ILE A 8 1.16 -5.48 59.64
CA ILE A 8 2.08 -4.72 58.80
C ILE A 8 3.26 -5.62 58.45
N ALA A 9 3.47 -5.85 57.16
CA ALA A 9 4.67 -6.46 56.62
C ALA A 9 5.77 -5.39 56.50
N MET A 10 6.98 -5.73 56.97
CA MET A 10 8.15 -4.87 56.84
C MET A 10 9.33 -5.65 56.30
N ARG A 11 9.96 -5.12 55.26
CA ARG A 11 11.18 -5.65 54.63
C ARG A 11 12.25 -4.58 54.54
N GLU A 12 13.50 -4.97 54.63
CA GLU A 12 14.60 -4.13 54.15
C GLU A 12 14.62 -4.24 52.62
N ALA A 13 14.46 -3.12 51.92
CA ALA A 13 14.44 -3.09 50.45
C ALA A 13 15.87 -3.04 49.89
N LEU A 14 16.74 -2.25 50.52
CA LEU A 14 18.18 -2.19 50.29
C LEU A 14 18.87 -1.51 51.48
N THR A 15 20.19 -1.57 51.52
CA THR A 15 21.02 -0.76 52.43
C THR A 15 21.94 0.14 51.59
N LEU A 16 21.90 1.46 51.82
CA LEU A 16 22.65 2.44 51.02
C LEU A 16 24.17 2.21 51.09
N THR A 17 24.68 1.79 52.25
CA THR A 17 26.11 1.55 52.45
C THR A 17 26.63 0.33 51.66
N SER A 18 25.79 -0.66 51.34
CA SER A 18 26.18 -1.77 50.47
C SER A 18 26.23 -1.39 48.98
N LEU A 19 25.67 -0.24 48.60
CA LEU A 19 25.81 0.36 47.25
C LEU A 19 27.05 1.28 47.14
N GLY A 20 27.93 1.24 48.16
CA GLY A 20 29.13 2.07 48.23
C GLY A 20 28.85 3.54 48.56
N ILE A 21 27.71 3.86 49.19
CA ILE A 21 27.47 5.18 49.77
C ILE A 21 28.18 5.25 51.12
N ALA A 22 29.05 6.24 51.31
CA ALA A 22 29.77 6.37 52.58
C ALA A 22 28.84 6.82 53.72
N PRO A 23 28.95 6.26 54.95
CA PRO A 23 28.00 6.51 56.05
C PRO A 23 27.79 7.99 56.41
N GLN A 24 28.81 8.84 56.26
CA GLN A 24 28.70 10.28 56.52
C GLN A 24 27.71 11.01 55.59
N PHE A 25 27.38 10.43 54.43
CA PHE A 25 26.38 10.97 53.50
C PHE A 25 24.97 10.45 53.80
N VAL A 26 24.78 9.52 54.75
CA VAL A 26 23.45 9.00 55.14
C VAL A 26 22.75 9.97 56.11
N THR A 27 22.36 11.12 55.58
CA THR A 27 21.81 12.25 56.34
C THR A 27 20.72 12.98 55.57
N PHE A 28 19.84 13.69 56.28
CA PHE A 28 18.74 14.48 55.67
C PHE A 28 19.21 15.57 54.68
N THR A 29 20.45 16.05 54.81
CA THR A 29 21.03 17.08 53.92
C THR A 29 21.68 16.51 52.66
N HIS A 30 21.85 15.19 52.58
CA HIS A 30 22.56 14.50 51.51
C HIS A 30 21.71 13.44 50.80
N VAL A 31 20.74 12.81 51.48
CA VAL A 31 19.82 11.81 50.91
C VAL A 31 18.43 12.43 50.74
N THR A 32 17.87 12.32 49.54
CA THR A 32 16.50 12.68 49.20
C THR A 32 15.78 11.51 48.53
N MET A 33 14.47 11.38 48.76
CA MET A 33 13.61 10.36 48.16
C MET A 33 12.21 10.95 48.05
N GLU A 34 11.84 11.31 46.83
CA GLU A 34 10.63 12.09 46.54
C GLU A 34 9.43 11.20 46.20
N SER A 35 9.70 9.94 45.84
CA SER A 35 8.72 8.89 45.61
C SER A 35 9.35 7.51 45.86
N GLU A 36 8.56 6.45 45.72
CA GLU A 36 9.04 5.06 45.71
C GLU A 36 9.97 4.70 44.54
N LYS A 37 10.18 5.58 43.54
CA LYS A 37 10.98 5.26 42.35
C LYS A 37 12.47 5.54 42.48
N TYR A 38 12.86 6.61 43.17
CA TYR A 38 14.25 7.10 43.14
C TYR A 38 14.73 7.54 44.52
N ILE A 39 15.93 7.10 44.90
CA ILE A 39 16.72 7.70 45.98
C ILE A 39 17.88 8.47 45.34
N CYS A 40 18.07 9.71 45.75
CA CYS A 40 19.14 10.58 45.29
C CYS A 40 20.08 10.85 46.47
N VAL A 41 21.38 10.60 46.30
CA VAL A 41 22.41 10.83 47.33
C VAL A 41 23.47 11.76 46.78
N ARG A 42 23.77 12.84 47.50
CA ARG A 42 24.89 13.74 47.22
C ARG A 42 26.13 13.30 48.01
N GLU A 43 27.24 13.09 47.31
CA GLU A 43 28.57 12.81 47.87
C GLU A 43 29.49 14.00 47.57
N THR A 44 30.36 14.36 48.51
CA THR A 44 31.29 15.52 48.38
C THR A 44 32.77 15.16 48.48
N SER A 45 33.09 13.86 48.52
CA SER A 45 34.46 13.36 48.61
C SER A 45 34.52 11.94 48.04
N PRO A 46 35.54 11.57 47.23
CA PRO A 46 36.70 12.40 46.84
C PRO A 46 36.40 13.46 45.76
N GLN A 47 35.26 13.35 45.07
CA GLN A 47 34.76 14.34 44.11
C GLN A 47 33.28 14.59 44.39
N ASN A 48 32.78 15.80 44.10
CA ASN A 48 31.35 16.07 44.16
C ASN A 48 30.59 15.23 43.12
N SER A 49 29.67 14.39 43.59
CA SER A 49 28.79 13.61 42.72
C SER A 49 27.39 13.46 43.28
N VAL A 50 26.45 13.26 42.36
CA VAL A 50 25.06 12.88 42.66
C VAL A 50 24.88 11.44 42.22
N VAL A 51 24.49 10.57 43.15
CA VAL A 51 24.22 9.15 42.95
C VAL A 51 22.71 8.95 42.92
N ILE A 52 22.20 8.43 41.81
CA ILE A 52 20.77 8.17 41.62
C ILE A 52 20.55 6.66 41.63
N ILE A 53 19.80 6.19 42.62
CA ILE A 53 19.41 4.79 42.79
C ILE A 53 17.99 4.66 42.24
N ASP A 54 17.85 3.95 41.13
CA ASP A 54 16.56 3.57 40.56
C ASP A 54 16.05 2.34 41.34
N MET A 55 14.90 2.46 42.02
CA MET A 55 14.36 1.41 42.89
C MET A 55 13.88 0.17 42.10
N ALA A 56 13.74 0.26 40.77
CA ALA A 56 13.53 -0.91 39.93
C ALA A 56 14.84 -1.68 39.64
N MET A 57 16.00 -1.02 39.72
CA MET A 57 17.33 -1.60 39.48
C MET A 57 18.36 -1.12 40.53
N PRO A 58 18.13 -1.34 41.83
CA PRO A 58 18.90 -0.69 42.90
C PRO A 58 20.38 -1.07 42.93
N MET A 59 20.75 -2.21 42.34
CA MET A 59 22.13 -2.72 42.26
C MET A 59 22.99 -2.00 41.21
N GLN A 60 22.41 -1.10 40.39
CA GLN A 60 23.13 -0.34 39.36
C GLN A 60 22.96 1.19 39.57
N PRO A 61 23.50 1.76 40.66
CA PRO A 61 23.37 3.18 40.97
C PRO A 61 24.09 4.07 39.94
N LEU A 62 23.38 5.04 39.38
CA LEU A 62 23.91 5.99 38.41
C LEU A 62 24.65 7.13 39.13
N ARG A 63 25.99 7.05 39.16
CA ARG A 63 26.85 8.13 39.68
C ARG A 63 27.13 9.18 38.61
N ARG A 64 26.91 10.46 38.89
CA ARG A 64 27.17 11.60 37.99
C ARG A 64 28.04 12.65 38.68
N PRO A 65 29.12 13.16 38.05
CA PRO A 65 29.93 14.24 38.60
C PRO A 65 29.17 15.56 38.49
N ILE A 66 28.43 15.91 39.54
CA ILE A 66 27.56 17.09 39.61
C ILE A 66 27.85 17.81 40.93
N THR A 67 28.23 19.09 40.84
CA THR A 67 28.36 19.98 41.99
C THR A 67 27.04 20.75 42.17
N ALA A 68 26.36 20.49 43.28
CA ALA A 68 25.15 21.18 43.73
C ALA A 68 25.06 21.05 45.27
N ASP A 69 24.35 21.94 45.95
CA ASP A 69 24.11 21.86 47.40
C ASP A 69 22.93 20.92 47.71
N SER A 70 21.96 20.85 46.81
CA SER A 70 20.80 19.96 46.93
C SER A 70 20.38 19.43 45.56
N ALA A 71 19.85 18.20 45.56
CA ALA A 71 19.42 17.49 44.37
C ALA A 71 18.13 16.71 44.67
N LEU A 72 17.10 16.86 43.83
CA LEU A 72 15.80 16.21 43.96
C LEU A 72 15.41 15.53 42.65
N MET A 73 15.28 14.20 42.66
CA MET A 73 14.68 13.46 41.55
C MET A 73 13.18 13.71 41.48
N ASN A 74 12.65 13.87 40.27
CA ASN A 74 11.21 13.97 40.04
C ASN A 74 10.49 12.68 40.50
N PRO A 75 9.29 12.77 41.11
CA PRO A 75 8.55 11.61 41.58
C PRO A 75 8.30 10.52 40.54
N ASN A 76 8.16 10.89 39.26
CA ASN A 76 7.72 9.99 38.20
C ASN A 76 8.71 9.80 37.05
N THR A 77 9.45 10.84 36.65
CA THR A 77 10.27 10.89 35.44
C THR A 77 11.76 11.03 35.74
N ARG A 78 12.63 10.87 34.72
CA ARG A 78 14.10 11.01 34.85
C ARG A 78 14.56 12.48 34.77
N ILE A 79 13.86 13.35 35.50
CA ILE A 79 14.15 14.78 35.64
C ILE A 79 14.78 15.03 37.01
N LEU A 80 15.88 15.77 37.03
CA LEU A 80 16.64 16.14 38.22
C LEU A 80 16.57 17.64 38.45
N ALA A 81 16.08 18.05 39.62
CA ALA A 81 16.22 19.43 40.07
C ALA A 81 17.53 19.57 40.88
N LEU A 82 18.33 20.58 40.55
CA LEU A 82 19.60 20.93 41.19
C LEU A 82 19.54 22.35 41.76
N LYS A 83 20.05 22.55 42.97
CA LYS A 83 20.24 23.86 43.61
C LYS A 83 21.72 24.06 43.90
N ALA A 84 22.28 25.17 43.46
CA ALA A 84 23.64 25.59 43.79
C ALA A 84 23.65 27.07 44.21
N GLN A 85 24.25 27.37 45.35
CA GLN A 85 24.47 28.73 45.82
C GLN A 85 25.48 29.44 44.90
N ILE A 86 25.17 30.67 44.49
CA ILE A 86 26.07 31.46 43.66
C ILE A 86 27.21 32.00 44.54
N PRO A 87 28.49 31.66 44.25
CA PRO A 87 29.63 32.08 45.08
C PRO A 87 29.67 33.59 45.30
N GLY A 88 29.87 34.01 46.55
CA GLY A 88 29.89 35.43 46.95
C GLY A 88 28.51 36.06 47.15
N THR A 89 27.41 35.32 47.02
CA THR A 89 26.05 35.82 47.28
C THR A 89 25.25 34.91 48.21
N THR A 90 24.10 35.39 48.68
CA THR A 90 23.08 34.60 49.40
C THR A 90 22.03 34.00 48.46
N GLN A 91 22.18 34.14 47.14
CA GLN A 91 21.21 33.70 46.15
C GLN A 91 21.47 32.27 45.67
N ASP A 92 20.39 31.53 45.46
CA ASP A 92 20.40 30.17 44.94
C ASP A 92 20.08 30.15 43.45
N HIS A 93 20.92 29.49 42.67
CA HIS A 93 20.64 29.14 41.28
C HIS A 93 19.98 27.76 41.21
N LEU A 94 18.75 27.71 40.70
CA LEU A 94 17.97 26.51 40.52
C LEU A 94 18.04 26.07 39.05
N GLN A 95 18.26 24.78 38.81
CA GLN A 95 18.29 24.18 37.49
C GLN A 95 17.44 22.91 37.45
N ILE A 96 16.74 22.70 36.34
CA ILE A 96 15.96 21.49 36.06
C ILE A 96 16.57 20.82 34.84
N PHE A 97 17.03 19.59 34.99
CA PHE A 97 17.81 18.86 33.99
C PHE A 97 17.15 17.53 33.65
N ASN A 98 16.98 17.24 32.35
CA ASN A 98 16.54 15.93 31.88
C ASN A 98 17.76 15.01 31.77
N ILE A 99 17.83 13.96 32.61
CA ILE A 99 18.98 13.05 32.66
C ILE A 99 19.10 12.23 31.37
N GLU A 100 17.96 11.87 30.78
CA GLU A 100 17.87 10.98 29.61
C GLU A 100 18.19 11.74 28.32
N ALA A 101 17.54 12.88 28.11
CA ALA A 101 17.84 13.77 26.99
C ALA A 101 19.18 14.52 27.14
N LYS A 102 19.78 14.52 28.34
CA LYS A 102 21.00 15.27 28.72
C LYS A 102 20.88 16.79 28.50
N THR A 103 19.67 17.34 28.56
CA THR A 103 19.39 18.76 28.32
C THR A 103 18.92 19.47 29.59
N LYS A 104 19.32 20.75 29.72
CA LYS A 104 18.72 21.66 30.71
C LYS A 104 17.31 22.03 30.22
N ILE A 105 16.29 21.77 31.03
CA ILE A 105 14.90 22.14 30.74
C ILE A 105 14.69 23.61 31.11
N LYS A 106 14.96 23.98 32.37
CA LYS A 106 14.76 25.34 32.91
C LYS A 106 15.87 25.70 33.89
N SER A 107 16.06 27.00 34.10
CA SER A 107 16.92 27.53 35.18
C SER A 107 16.39 28.88 35.64
N HIS A 108 16.47 29.16 36.94
CA HIS A 108 16.04 30.43 37.53
C HIS A 108 16.95 30.78 38.72
N GLN A 109 17.20 32.07 38.94
CA GLN A 109 18.01 32.58 40.05
C GLN A 109 17.08 33.19 41.10
N MET A 110 16.99 32.56 42.27
CA MET A 110 16.08 33.01 43.32
C MET A 110 16.60 34.31 43.98
N PRO A 111 15.72 35.28 44.28
CA PRO A 111 16.12 36.54 44.91
C PRO A 111 16.55 36.36 46.37
N GLU A 112 15.99 35.36 47.06
CA GLU A 112 16.32 34.93 48.42
C GLU A 112 16.87 33.49 48.43
N GLN A 113 17.57 33.11 49.49
CA GLN A 113 18.01 31.74 49.72
C GLN A 113 16.81 30.79 49.89
N VAL A 114 16.84 29.65 49.20
CA VAL A 114 15.86 28.57 49.35
C VAL A 114 16.33 27.64 50.47
N VAL A 115 15.68 27.73 51.62
CA VAL A 115 16.02 26.98 52.84
C VAL A 115 15.45 25.56 52.84
N PHE A 116 14.38 25.33 52.10
CA PHE A 116 13.79 24.01 51.86
C PHE A 116 13.10 23.99 50.50
N TRP A 117 13.09 22.84 49.84
CA TRP A 117 12.37 22.63 48.61
C TRP A 117 11.98 21.16 48.44
N LYS A 118 10.90 20.91 47.71
CA LYS A 118 10.34 19.57 47.51
C LYS A 118 9.52 19.50 46.22
N TRP A 119 9.46 18.33 45.57
CA TRP A 119 8.42 18.09 44.57
C TRP A 119 7.08 17.88 45.29
N ILE A 120 6.11 18.76 45.01
CA ILE A 120 4.75 18.66 45.58
C ILE A 120 3.82 17.89 44.65
N THR A 121 4.04 18.01 43.33
CA THR A 121 3.45 17.16 42.31
C THR A 121 4.54 16.77 41.30
N PRO A 122 4.29 15.82 40.37
CA PRO A 122 5.25 15.52 39.30
C PRO A 122 5.57 16.68 38.36
N LYS A 123 4.85 17.80 38.47
CA LYS A 123 5.02 19.01 37.63
C LYS A 123 5.49 20.25 38.41
N LEU A 124 5.20 20.32 39.71
CA LEU A 124 5.46 21.49 40.54
C LEU A 124 6.54 21.21 41.61
N LEU A 125 7.52 22.12 41.69
CA LEU A 125 8.42 22.27 42.82
C LEU A 125 7.87 23.31 43.80
N GLY A 126 7.71 22.93 45.07
CA GLY A 126 7.53 23.86 46.17
C GLY A 126 8.88 24.36 46.66
N LEU A 127 9.09 25.69 46.65
CA LEU A 127 10.30 26.36 47.09
C LEU A 127 9.98 27.20 48.33
N VAL A 128 10.75 27.04 49.40
CA VAL A 128 10.55 27.76 50.67
C VAL A 128 11.77 28.61 50.96
N THR A 129 11.59 29.93 51.01
CA THR A 129 12.62 30.89 51.42
C THR A 129 12.52 31.18 52.91
N GLN A 130 13.30 32.14 53.43
CA GLN A 130 13.17 32.57 54.83
C GLN A 130 11.82 33.25 55.11
N THR A 131 11.24 33.93 54.11
CA THR A 131 10.03 34.75 54.26
C THR A 131 8.78 34.14 53.61
N SER A 132 8.92 33.42 52.49
CA SER A 132 7.81 33.10 51.59
C SER A 132 7.87 31.66 51.06
N VAL A 133 6.75 31.20 50.51
CA VAL A 133 6.64 29.94 49.76
C VAL A 133 6.23 30.22 48.31
N TYR A 134 6.90 29.57 47.37
CA TYR A 134 6.70 29.70 45.93
C TYR A 134 6.44 28.33 45.30
N HIS A 135 5.71 28.30 44.19
CA HIS A 135 5.58 27.14 43.30
C HIS A 135 6.30 27.42 41.98
N TRP A 136 7.05 26.45 41.48
CA TRP A 136 7.70 26.52 40.17
C TRP A 136 7.33 25.33 39.32
N SER A 137 6.63 25.59 38.21
CA SER A 137 6.27 24.55 37.23
C SER A 137 7.42 24.24 36.29
N ILE A 138 7.56 22.97 35.94
CA ILE A 138 8.49 22.49 34.90
C ILE A 138 7.94 22.65 33.48
N GLU A 139 6.65 22.94 33.35
CA GLU A 139 5.97 23.12 32.07
C GLU A 139 5.99 24.60 31.64
N GLY A 140 6.23 24.84 30.33
CA GLY A 140 6.36 26.17 29.75
C GLY A 140 7.49 27.01 30.36
N ASP A 141 7.51 28.31 30.05
CA ASP A 141 8.55 29.25 30.51
C ASP A 141 8.24 29.96 31.84
N SER A 142 7.30 29.40 32.63
CA SER A 142 6.86 30.01 33.89
C SER A 142 7.97 30.17 34.94
N GLU A 143 8.03 31.33 35.59
CA GLU A 143 8.91 31.59 36.73
C GLU A 143 8.30 31.13 38.08
N PRO A 144 9.09 31.03 39.16
CA PRO A 144 8.56 30.73 40.49
C PRO A 144 7.52 31.75 40.96
N THR A 145 6.29 31.29 41.16
CA THR A 145 5.15 32.13 41.57
C THR A 145 4.98 32.07 43.08
N LYS A 146 4.87 33.22 43.76
CA LYS A 146 4.65 33.27 45.21
C LYS A 146 3.24 32.79 45.56
N MET A 147 3.14 31.89 46.54
CA MET A 147 1.88 31.35 47.03
C MET A 147 1.41 32.00 48.33
N PHE A 148 2.30 32.14 49.32
CA PHE A 148 2.00 32.79 50.60
C PHE A 148 3.27 33.17 51.39
N ASP A 149 3.11 34.08 52.35
CA ASP A 149 4.12 34.44 53.36
C ASP A 149 4.11 33.48 54.56
N ARG A 150 5.29 33.17 55.09
CA ARG A 150 5.46 32.31 56.27
C ARG A 150 4.90 33.00 57.52
N THR A 151 4.04 32.31 58.26
CA THR A 151 3.50 32.82 59.53
C THR A 151 4.56 32.89 60.64
N ALA A 152 4.36 33.79 61.60
CA ALA A 152 5.33 34.04 62.67
C ALA A 152 5.68 32.80 63.53
N ASN A 153 4.79 31.82 63.67
CA ASN A 153 5.08 30.55 64.35
C ASN A 153 6.11 29.65 63.62
N LEU A 154 6.43 29.97 62.36
CA LEU A 154 7.44 29.31 61.55
C LEU A 154 8.73 30.15 61.40
N ALA A 155 8.83 31.33 62.02
CA ALA A 155 10.05 32.12 62.03
C ALA A 155 11.18 31.35 62.73
N ASN A 156 12.38 31.32 62.14
CA ASN A 156 13.57 30.60 62.63
C ASN A 156 13.43 29.07 62.81
N ASN A 157 12.31 28.46 62.41
CA ASN A 157 12.16 27.00 62.45
C ASN A 157 12.93 26.33 61.30
N GLN A 158 13.49 25.15 61.58
CA GLN A 158 13.97 24.25 60.54
C GLN A 158 12.77 23.66 59.80
N ILE A 159 12.62 24.01 58.52
CA ILE A 159 11.58 23.43 57.66
C ILE A 159 11.93 21.97 57.37
N ILE A 160 10.98 21.07 57.61
CA ILE A 160 11.15 19.61 57.44
C ILE A 160 10.25 19.02 56.37
N ASN A 161 9.12 19.66 56.05
CA ASN A 161 8.23 19.19 55.00
C ASN A 161 7.35 20.30 54.43
N TYR A 162 6.93 20.10 53.18
CA TYR A 162 5.94 20.92 52.49
C TYR A 162 5.11 20.01 51.58
N ARG A 163 3.78 20.11 51.63
CA ARG A 163 2.86 19.30 50.80
C ARG A 163 1.71 20.15 50.25
N CYS A 164 1.16 19.75 49.12
CA CYS A 164 -0.16 20.16 48.65
C CYS A 164 -1.14 19.00 48.74
N ASP A 165 -2.44 19.29 48.72
CA ASP A 165 -3.47 18.27 48.47
C ASP A 165 -3.55 17.93 46.97
N PRO A 166 -4.23 16.83 46.57
CA PRO A 166 -4.31 16.43 45.16
C PRO A 166 -5.00 17.42 44.23
N ALA A 167 -5.80 18.36 44.76
CA ALA A 167 -6.46 19.41 43.97
C ALA A 167 -5.67 20.74 43.94
N GLU A 168 -4.48 20.79 44.56
CA GLU A 168 -3.62 21.98 44.67
C GLU A 168 -4.32 23.20 45.31
N LYS A 169 -5.35 22.96 46.15
CA LYS A 169 -6.16 23.98 46.84
C LYS A 169 -5.74 24.23 48.28
N TRP A 170 -5.06 23.28 48.89
CA TRP A 170 -4.59 23.33 50.27
C TRP A 170 -3.10 23.02 50.34
N LEU A 171 -2.35 23.90 51.00
CA LEU A 171 -0.90 23.84 51.11
C LEU A 171 -0.53 23.78 52.58
N VAL A 172 0.38 22.87 52.96
CA VAL A 172 0.86 22.74 54.35
C VAL A 172 2.37 22.82 54.43
N LEU A 173 2.86 23.79 55.20
CA LEU A 173 4.28 23.96 55.54
C LEU A 173 4.51 23.51 56.98
N ILE A 174 5.55 22.70 57.21
CA ILE A 174 5.87 22.12 58.52
C ILE A 174 7.32 22.43 58.88
N GLY A 175 7.53 22.99 60.07
CA GLY A 175 8.85 23.28 60.62
C GLY A 175 8.95 22.96 62.09
N ILE A 176 10.16 22.60 62.53
CA ILE A 176 10.48 22.26 63.91
C ILE A 176 11.42 23.29 64.53
N ALA A 177 11.32 23.44 65.85
CA ALA A 177 12.19 24.25 66.70
C ALA A 177 12.63 23.42 67.92
N PRO A 178 13.72 23.80 68.61
CA PRO A 178 14.05 23.25 69.92
C PRO A 178 12.86 23.29 70.89
N GLY A 179 12.84 22.38 71.86
CA GLY A 179 11.81 22.36 72.90
C GLY A 179 11.82 23.61 73.78
N ALA A 180 10.84 23.72 74.67
CA ALA A 180 10.85 24.74 75.71
C ALA A 180 12.15 24.63 76.56
N PRO A 181 12.68 25.73 77.12
CA PRO A 181 13.94 25.70 77.89
C PRO A 181 13.97 24.68 79.04
N GLU A 182 12.81 24.35 79.60
CA GLU A 182 12.59 23.35 80.65
C GLU A 182 12.78 21.90 80.17
N ARG A 183 12.52 21.63 78.89
CA ARG A 183 12.65 20.29 78.27
C ARG A 183 13.10 20.42 76.81
N PRO A 184 14.35 20.86 76.54
CA PRO A 184 14.81 21.21 75.19
C PRO A 184 14.87 20.02 74.23
N GLN A 185 14.93 18.80 74.75
CA GLN A 185 14.90 17.56 73.95
C GLN A 185 13.53 17.30 73.30
N LEU A 186 12.44 17.79 73.88
CA LEU A 186 11.09 17.65 73.31
C LEU A 186 10.85 18.74 72.26
N VAL A 187 11.32 18.48 71.05
CA VAL A 187 11.20 19.33 69.86
C VAL A 187 9.78 19.90 69.69
N LYS A 188 9.66 21.21 69.45
CA LYS A 188 8.38 21.86 69.13
C LYS A 188 8.08 21.77 67.63
N GLY A 189 6.92 21.25 67.26
CA GLY A 189 6.41 21.22 65.89
C GLY A 189 5.43 22.35 65.62
N ASN A 190 5.64 23.09 64.54
CA ASN A 190 4.73 24.14 64.06
C ASN A 190 4.36 23.85 62.60
N MET A 191 3.10 24.11 62.25
CA MET A 191 2.63 24.06 60.87
C MET A 191 1.86 25.33 60.49
N GLN A 192 1.81 25.58 59.19
CA GLN A 192 0.97 26.58 58.55
C GLN A 192 0.15 25.88 57.47
N LEU A 193 -1.18 25.89 57.64
CA LEU A 193 -2.13 25.43 56.63
C LEU A 193 -2.64 26.65 55.85
N PHE A 194 -2.55 26.63 54.53
CA PHE A 194 -2.99 27.70 53.65
C PHE A 194 -4.04 27.21 52.68
N SER A 195 -5.11 27.99 52.50
CA SER A 195 -6.12 27.80 51.47
C SER A 195 -5.83 28.70 50.28
N VAL A 196 -5.61 28.12 49.10
CA VAL A 196 -5.35 28.85 47.86
C VAL A 196 -6.59 29.62 47.42
N ASP A 197 -7.79 29.03 47.52
CA ASP A 197 -9.03 29.69 47.09
C ASP A 197 -9.45 30.83 48.04
N GLN A 198 -9.20 30.69 49.35
CA GLN A 198 -9.54 31.74 50.33
C GLN A 198 -8.41 32.75 50.57
N GLN A 199 -7.19 32.49 50.07
CA GLN A 199 -5.97 33.27 50.32
C GLN A 199 -5.72 33.51 51.83
N ARG A 200 -5.93 32.47 52.65
CA ARG A 200 -5.86 32.55 54.12
C ARG A 200 -4.95 31.47 54.70
N SER A 201 -4.14 31.87 55.69
CA SER A 201 -3.29 30.99 56.48
C SER A 201 -3.88 30.73 57.87
N GLN A 202 -3.69 29.51 58.38
CA GLN A 202 -3.94 29.13 59.77
C GLN A 202 -2.66 28.53 60.36
N ALA A 203 -2.18 29.12 61.45
CA ALA A 203 -1.08 28.58 62.25
C ALA A 203 -1.61 27.51 63.22
N LEU A 204 -0.93 26.36 63.27
CA LEU A 204 -1.27 25.24 64.17
C LEU A 204 0.03 24.63 64.76
N GLU A 205 -0.09 23.90 65.88
CA GLU A 205 1.03 23.16 66.47
C GLU A 205 0.94 21.67 66.08
N ALA A 206 1.86 21.22 65.23
CA ALA A 206 2.00 19.83 64.82
C ALA A 206 3.38 19.55 64.24
N HIS A 207 3.80 18.29 64.34
CA HIS A 207 5.12 17.82 63.93
C HIS A 207 5.10 17.13 62.57
N ALA A 208 3.98 16.51 62.20
CA ALA A 208 3.81 15.85 60.92
C ALA A 208 2.35 15.97 60.45
N ALA A 209 2.15 16.13 59.13
CA ALA A 209 0.83 16.17 58.51
C ALA A 209 0.86 15.56 57.10
N SER A 210 -0.30 15.11 56.64
CA SER A 210 -0.55 14.65 55.27
C SER A 210 -2.01 14.91 54.90
N PHE A 211 -2.27 15.17 53.61
CA PHE A 211 -3.61 15.17 53.06
C PHE A 211 -4.08 13.74 52.75
N ALA A 212 -5.38 13.57 52.63
CA ALA A 212 -6.03 12.35 52.15
C ALA A 212 -7.34 12.66 51.43
N THR A 213 -7.83 11.75 50.61
CA THR A 213 -9.15 11.86 49.98
C THR A 213 -10.07 10.78 50.52
N PHE A 214 -11.27 11.15 50.95
CA PHE A 214 -12.21 10.22 51.56
C PHE A 214 -13.63 10.45 51.03
N LYS A 215 -14.28 9.39 50.54
CA LYS A 215 -15.66 9.49 50.04
C LYS A 215 -16.66 9.27 51.17
N VAL A 216 -17.20 10.37 51.69
CA VAL A 216 -18.30 10.35 52.67
C VAL A 216 -19.54 9.69 52.05
N VAL A 217 -20.19 8.79 52.79
CA VAL A 217 -21.42 8.12 52.34
C VAL A 217 -22.51 9.16 52.06
N GLY A 218 -23.11 9.08 50.87
CA GLY A 218 -24.12 10.05 50.39
C GLY A 218 -23.54 11.20 49.55
N ASN A 219 -22.22 11.40 49.52
CA ASN A 219 -21.59 12.37 48.61
C ASN A 219 -21.16 11.70 47.29
N GLU A 220 -21.34 12.41 46.18
CA GLU A 220 -20.84 11.98 44.87
C GLU A 220 -19.30 12.10 44.79
N ASN A 221 -18.79 13.28 45.17
CA ASN A 221 -17.38 13.64 45.13
C ASN A 221 -16.66 13.30 46.45
N PRO A 222 -15.36 12.95 46.43
CA PRO A 222 -14.57 12.77 47.65
C PRO A 222 -14.35 14.09 48.38
N SER A 223 -14.29 14.03 49.71
CA SER A 223 -13.85 15.12 50.58
C SER A 223 -12.33 15.12 50.72
N THR A 224 -11.72 16.30 50.75
CA THR A 224 -10.30 16.47 51.12
C THR A 224 -10.18 16.50 52.65
N LEU A 225 -9.39 15.59 53.20
CA LEU A 225 -9.07 15.55 54.63
C LEU A 225 -7.62 16.00 54.86
N ILE A 226 -7.35 16.63 56.00
CA ILE A 226 -6.01 16.76 56.56
C ILE A 226 -5.87 15.93 57.83
N CYS A 227 -4.83 15.10 57.85
CA CYS A 227 -4.37 14.38 59.01
C CYS A 227 -3.14 15.10 59.57
N PHE A 228 -3.08 15.33 60.89
CA PHE A 228 -1.87 15.86 61.52
C PHE A 228 -1.65 15.31 62.94
N ALA A 229 -0.38 15.12 63.28
CA ALA A 229 0.08 14.57 64.55
C ALA A 229 0.93 15.59 65.29
N SER A 230 0.63 15.79 66.57
CA SER A 230 1.32 16.71 67.45
C SER A 230 1.73 16.04 68.77
N LYS A 231 2.81 16.52 69.35
CA LYS A 231 3.23 16.19 70.72
C LYS A 231 3.71 17.45 71.44
N THR A 232 2.84 18.03 72.25
CA THR A 232 3.04 19.35 72.87
C THR A 232 2.96 19.26 74.39
N THR A 233 3.77 20.06 75.07
CA THR A 233 3.67 20.27 76.52
C THR A 233 2.83 21.50 76.77
N ASN A 234 1.77 21.37 77.57
CA ASN A 234 0.98 22.49 78.04
C ASN A 234 0.85 22.41 79.57
N ALA A 235 1.21 23.48 80.28
CA ALA A 235 1.25 23.54 81.75
C ALA A 235 1.94 22.32 82.41
N GLY A 236 3.07 21.87 81.84
CA GLY A 236 3.83 20.70 82.31
C GLY A 236 3.28 19.33 81.89
N GLN A 237 2.04 19.24 81.39
CA GLN A 237 1.45 18.00 80.89
C GLN A 237 1.79 17.80 79.41
N ILE A 238 2.39 16.66 79.07
CA ILE A 238 2.61 16.25 77.67
C ILE A 238 1.31 15.66 77.11
N THR A 239 0.83 16.24 76.02
CA THR A 239 -0.29 15.70 75.23
C THR A 239 0.21 15.29 73.85
N SER A 240 -0.24 14.15 73.34
CA SER A 240 0.20 13.59 72.06
C SER A 240 -1.04 13.15 71.28
N LYS A 241 -1.35 13.81 70.17
CA LYS A 241 -2.63 13.63 69.46
C LYS A 241 -2.47 13.49 67.96
N LEU A 242 -3.36 12.69 67.38
CA LEU A 242 -3.68 12.63 65.96
C LEU A 242 -5.04 13.32 65.75
N HIS A 243 -5.12 14.16 64.72
CA HIS A 243 -6.36 14.81 64.28
C HIS A 243 -6.63 14.47 62.81
N VAL A 244 -7.91 14.24 62.47
CA VAL A 244 -8.39 14.08 61.09
C VAL A 244 -9.55 15.06 60.90
N ILE A 245 -9.41 16.00 59.96
CA ILE A 245 -10.34 17.12 59.76
C ILE A 245 -10.65 17.28 58.27
N GLU A 246 -11.92 17.52 57.93
CA GLU A 246 -12.34 17.90 56.59
C GLU A 246 -11.92 19.34 56.24
N LEU A 247 -11.48 19.55 55.01
CA LEU A 247 -11.14 20.86 54.47
C LEU A 247 -12.09 21.23 53.34
N GLY A 248 -12.67 22.43 53.41
CA GLY A 248 -13.56 22.95 52.36
C GLY A 248 -14.93 22.25 52.26
N ALA A 249 -15.53 21.87 53.40
CA ALA A 249 -16.85 21.23 53.45
C ALA A 249 -17.91 21.99 52.64
N GLN A 250 -18.67 21.27 51.80
CA GLN A 250 -19.66 21.86 50.90
C GLN A 250 -20.99 22.14 51.64
N PRO A 251 -21.55 23.37 51.58
CA PRO A 251 -22.84 23.68 52.17
C PRO A 251 -23.96 22.78 51.64
N GLY A 252 -24.79 22.24 52.54
CA GLY A 252 -25.94 21.40 52.19
C GLY A 252 -25.64 19.93 51.89
N LYS A 253 -24.38 19.49 51.95
CA LYS A 253 -23.98 18.07 51.84
C LYS A 253 -23.52 17.52 53.21
N PRO A 254 -23.65 16.20 53.46
CA PRO A 254 -23.08 15.59 54.66
C PRO A 254 -21.55 15.71 54.65
N GLY A 255 -21.00 16.35 55.68
CA GLY A 255 -19.55 16.51 55.87
C GLY A 255 -18.92 15.40 56.71
N PHE A 256 -17.60 15.27 56.65
CA PHE A 256 -16.84 14.34 57.47
C PHE A 256 -16.65 14.88 58.91
N SER A 257 -17.18 14.16 59.90
CA SER A 257 -17.05 14.54 61.30
C SER A 257 -15.58 14.52 61.75
N LYS A 258 -15.05 15.62 62.29
CA LYS A 258 -13.70 15.69 62.86
C LYS A 258 -13.43 14.53 63.83
N LYS A 259 -12.36 13.77 63.59
CA LYS A 259 -11.89 12.70 64.48
C LYS A 259 -10.60 13.12 65.20
N GLN A 260 -10.34 12.49 66.34
CA GLN A 260 -9.09 12.64 67.09
C GLN A 260 -8.79 11.37 67.87
N ALA A 261 -7.50 11.07 68.06
CA ALA A 261 -7.03 9.96 68.88
C ALA A 261 -5.72 10.32 69.58
N ASP A 262 -5.44 9.68 70.72
CA ASP A 262 -4.19 9.90 71.46
C ASP A 262 -3.07 8.98 70.94
N LEU A 263 -1.86 9.54 70.83
CA LEU A 263 -0.64 8.85 70.41
C LEU A 263 0.15 8.42 71.65
N PHE A 264 0.06 7.15 72.06
CA PHE A 264 0.75 6.68 73.26
C PHE A 264 2.26 6.47 73.03
N PHE A 265 3.12 7.18 73.76
CA PHE A 265 4.58 6.96 73.79
C PHE A 265 4.94 6.15 75.05
N PRO A 266 5.79 5.09 74.97
CA PRO A 266 6.28 4.43 76.18
C PRO A 266 7.20 5.35 76.99
N PRO A 267 7.46 5.04 78.27
CA PRO A 267 8.41 5.79 79.11
C PRO A 267 9.79 6.00 78.45
N ASP A 268 10.32 4.99 77.76
CA ASP A 268 11.63 5.06 77.10
C ASP A 268 11.69 6.03 75.88
N PHE A 269 10.53 6.55 75.46
CA PHE A 269 10.38 7.43 74.29
C PHE A 269 9.62 8.71 74.66
N GLN A 270 9.70 9.18 75.92
CA GLN A 270 9.01 10.41 76.34
C GLN A 270 9.42 11.64 75.51
N ASP A 271 10.67 11.75 75.07
CA ASP A 271 11.18 12.85 74.24
C ASP A 271 11.14 12.57 72.73
N ASP A 272 10.71 11.38 72.31
CA ASP A 272 10.50 11.04 70.90
C ASP A 272 9.26 11.77 70.35
N PHE A 273 9.24 12.09 69.06
CA PHE A 273 8.17 12.88 68.44
C PHE A 273 7.88 12.42 67.00
N PRO A 274 6.68 12.68 66.45
CA PRO A 274 6.36 12.38 65.06
C PRO A 274 7.29 13.15 64.11
N VAL A 275 7.93 12.47 63.16
CA VAL A 275 8.81 13.10 62.14
C VAL A 275 8.16 13.07 60.76
N ALA A 276 7.35 12.04 60.51
CA ALA A 276 6.64 11.89 59.25
C ALA A 276 5.24 11.32 59.45
N MET A 277 4.37 11.66 58.52
CA MET A 277 3.05 11.07 58.36
C MET A 277 2.86 10.71 56.89
N GLN A 278 2.27 9.56 56.61
CA GLN A 278 1.82 9.14 55.28
C GLN A 278 0.39 8.60 55.42
N VAL A 279 -0.43 8.70 54.37
CA VAL A 279 -1.79 8.14 54.38
C VAL A 279 -1.98 7.22 53.18
N SER A 280 -2.33 5.98 53.45
CA SER A 280 -2.67 5.00 52.42
C SER A 280 -4.10 5.23 51.92
N GLN A 281 -4.24 5.71 50.68
CA GLN A 281 -5.56 5.77 50.04
C GLN A 281 -6.11 4.36 49.74
N LYS A 282 -5.24 3.37 49.49
CA LYS A 282 -5.63 1.97 49.23
C LYS A 282 -6.33 1.33 50.43
N TYR A 283 -5.80 1.53 51.64
CA TYR A 283 -6.33 0.89 52.86
C TYR A 283 -7.18 1.81 53.73
N GLY A 284 -7.14 3.13 53.50
CA GLY A 284 -7.71 4.12 54.41
C GLY A 284 -6.99 4.12 55.76
N LEU A 285 -5.65 4.06 55.76
CA LEU A 285 -4.82 3.99 56.97
C LEU A 285 -3.82 5.15 57.05
N ILE A 286 -3.67 5.71 58.24
CA ILE A 286 -2.71 6.77 58.58
C ILE A 286 -1.49 6.12 59.24
N TYR A 287 -0.31 6.33 58.66
CA TYR A 287 0.98 5.92 59.21
C TYR A 287 1.67 7.13 59.84
N VAL A 288 1.95 7.08 61.15
CA VAL A 288 2.74 8.10 61.85
C VAL A 288 4.07 7.49 62.29
N ILE A 289 5.18 8.07 61.84
CA ILE A 289 6.54 7.56 62.07
C ILE A 289 7.31 8.56 62.93
N THR A 290 7.91 8.09 64.01
CA THR A 290 8.64 8.94 64.99
C THR A 290 10.14 8.99 64.74
N LYS A 291 10.84 9.88 65.46
CA LYS A 291 12.28 10.06 65.33
C LYS A 291 13.06 8.81 65.71
N LEU A 292 12.70 8.15 66.81
CA LEU A 292 13.36 6.94 67.33
C LEU A 292 12.79 5.63 66.76
N GLY A 293 11.99 5.72 65.68
CA GLY A 293 11.57 4.56 64.90
C GLY A 293 10.35 3.83 65.44
N LEU A 294 9.45 4.49 66.18
CA LEU A 294 8.10 3.98 66.42
C LEU A 294 7.23 4.20 65.18
N LEU A 295 6.42 3.20 64.84
CA LEU A 295 5.32 3.28 63.89
C LEU A 295 4.01 3.21 64.66
N PHE A 296 3.10 4.13 64.34
CA PHE A 296 1.70 4.05 64.68
C PHE A 296 0.86 3.94 63.41
N VAL A 297 -0.18 3.10 63.45
CA VAL A 297 -1.14 2.90 62.36
C VAL A 297 -2.54 3.13 62.91
N TYR A 298 -3.27 4.05 62.29
CA TYR A 298 -4.65 4.39 62.63
C TYR A 298 -5.55 4.28 61.41
N ASP A 299 -6.84 4.02 61.63
CA ASP A 299 -7.86 4.11 60.58
C ASP A 299 -8.17 5.59 60.24
N LEU A 300 -8.29 5.90 58.94
CA LEU A 300 -8.56 7.25 58.45
C LEU A 300 -9.98 7.73 58.78
N GLU A 301 -10.95 6.82 58.80
CA GLU A 301 -12.38 7.14 58.91
C GLU A 301 -12.82 7.38 60.37
N THR A 302 -12.31 6.56 61.28
CA THR A 302 -12.68 6.56 62.70
C THR A 302 -11.60 7.14 63.63
N ALA A 303 -10.35 7.23 63.17
CA ALA A 303 -9.16 7.41 64.01
C ALA A 303 -8.95 6.29 65.06
N ALA A 304 -9.49 5.09 64.83
CA ALA A 304 -9.20 3.93 65.67
C ALA A 304 -7.74 3.46 65.52
N ALA A 305 -7.10 3.06 66.62
CA ALA A 305 -5.74 2.51 66.59
C ALA A 305 -5.75 1.08 66.04
N VAL A 306 -4.93 0.82 65.01
CA VAL A 306 -4.84 -0.48 64.32
C VAL A 306 -3.57 -1.23 64.70
N TYR A 307 -2.42 -0.56 64.69
CA TYR A 307 -1.14 -1.22 64.98
C TYR A 307 -0.10 -0.26 65.51
N ARG A 308 0.82 -0.77 66.32
CA ARG A 308 1.90 0.02 66.93
C ARG A 308 3.09 -0.87 67.24
N ASN A 309 4.27 -0.50 66.75
CA ASN A 309 5.52 -1.23 67.01
C ASN A 309 6.75 -0.34 66.77
N ARG A 310 7.92 -0.73 67.29
CA ARG A 310 9.20 -0.15 66.90
C ARG A 310 9.70 -0.83 65.63
N ILE A 311 9.88 -0.05 64.58
CA ILE A 311 10.29 -0.51 63.25
C ILE A 311 11.78 -0.33 62.95
N SER A 312 12.46 0.58 63.63
CA SER A 312 13.91 0.81 63.48
C SER A 312 14.56 1.01 64.85
N PRO A 313 15.74 0.40 65.11
CA PRO A 313 16.54 0.74 66.28
C PRO A 313 17.20 2.12 66.10
N ASP A 314 17.68 2.43 64.89
CA ASP A 314 18.34 3.70 64.57
C ASP A 314 17.34 4.79 64.18
N PRO A 315 17.65 6.09 64.40
CA PRO A 315 16.72 7.16 64.09
C PRO A 315 16.36 7.26 62.60
N ILE A 316 15.07 7.38 62.32
CA ILE A 316 14.55 7.66 60.98
C ILE A 316 14.70 9.16 60.70
N PHE A 317 15.06 9.53 59.47
CA PHE A 317 15.21 10.94 59.09
C PHE A 317 14.48 11.32 57.80
N LEU A 318 14.10 10.34 56.98
CA LEU A 318 13.38 10.57 55.74
C LEU A 318 12.37 9.45 55.51
N THR A 319 11.22 9.79 54.91
CA THR A 319 10.20 8.83 54.47
C THR A 319 9.57 9.26 53.16
N ALA A 320 9.17 8.31 52.32
CA ALA A 320 8.37 8.54 51.12
C ALA A 320 7.12 7.64 51.14
N GLU A 321 6.05 8.07 50.45
CA GLU A 321 4.88 7.21 50.24
C GLU A 321 5.21 6.09 49.23
N SER A 322 4.64 4.90 49.43
CA SER A 322 4.64 3.82 48.45
C SER A 322 3.22 3.63 47.94
N SER A 323 2.81 4.49 47.00
CA SER A 323 1.45 4.52 46.46
C SER A 323 1.09 3.22 45.75
N SER A 324 2.05 2.54 45.11
CA SER A 324 1.84 1.22 44.48
C SER A 324 1.41 0.12 45.46
N THR A 325 1.96 0.10 46.68
CA THR A 325 1.63 -0.93 47.69
C THR A 325 0.60 -0.45 48.70
N GLY A 326 0.30 0.85 48.75
CA GLY A 326 -0.45 1.48 49.85
C GLY A 326 0.36 1.59 51.14
N GLY A 327 1.69 1.62 51.04
CA GLY A 327 2.64 1.59 52.16
C GLY A 327 3.52 2.84 52.25
N PHE A 328 4.70 2.70 52.84
CA PHE A 328 5.73 3.75 52.88
C PHE A 328 7.15 3.18 52.88
N TYR A 329 8.09 4.01 52.44
CA TYR A 329 9.53 3.82 52.62
C TYR A 329 10.04 4.71 53.76
N ALA A 330 10.99 4.21 54.55
CA ALA A 330 11.66 4.96 55.60
C ALA A 330 13.18 4.69 55.58
N ILE A 331 13.98 5.75 55.68
CA ILE A 331 15.45 5.68 55.69
C ILE A 331 15.96 6.05 57.09
N ASN A 332 16.75 5.14 57.68
CA ASN A 332 17.37 5.33 58.99
C ASN A 332 18.84 5.77 58.88
N ARG A 333 19.41 6.26 59.98
CA ARG A 333 20.81 6.74 60.05
C ARG A 333 21.88 5.67 59.75
N ARG A 334 21.54 4.37 59.77
CA ARG A 334 22.44 3.27 59.36
C ARG A 334 22.51 3.10 57.84
N GLY A 335 21.54 3.65 57.12
CA GLY A 335 21.41 3.55 55.66
C GLY A 335 20.45 2.46 55.21
N GLN A 336 19.73 1.80 56.13
CA GLN A 336 18.70 0.84 55.77
C GLN A 336 17.50 1.57 55.19
N VAL A 337 17.04 1.11 54.02
CA VAL A 337 15.81 1.56 53.38
C VAL A 337 14.73 0.53 53.69
N LEU A 338 13.90 0.83 54.68
CA LEU A 338 12.83 -0.02 55.15
C LEU A 338 11.57 0.25 54.32
N HIS A 339 10.94 -0.80 53.79
CA HIS A 339 9.64 -0.73 53.14
C HIS A 339 8.59 -1.39 54.04
N ALA A 340 7.52 -0.65 54.34
CA ALA A 340 6.41 -1.10 55.17
C ALA A 340 5.11 -1.04 54.38
N THR A 341 4.30 -2.09 54.46
CA THR A 341 2.95 -2.11 53.87
C THR A 341 2.03 -3.01 54.69
N VAL A 342 0.72 -2.92 54.47
CA VAL A 342 -0.25 -3.83 55.09
C VAL A 342 0.01 -5.26 54.63
N ASN A 343 -0.12 -6.22 55.54
CA ASN A 343 -0.13 -7.64 55.21
C ASN A 343 -1.58 -8.07 54.96
N ASP A 344 -1.96 -8.12 53.68
CA ASP A 344 -3.34 -8.38 53.24
C ASP A 344 -3.94 -9.68 53.82
N ALA A 345 -3.12 -10.69 54.11
CA ALA A 345 -3.56 -11.98 54.66
C ALA A 345 -3.79 -11.99 56.18
N THR A 346 -3.10 -11.13 56.95
CA THR A 346 -3.16 -11.14 58.42
C THR A 346 -3.91 -9.96 59.01
N VAL A 347 -4.05 -8.85 58.27
CA VAL A 347 -4.64 -7.62 58.82
C VAL A 347 -6.10 -7.79 59.24
N VAL A 348 -6.93 -8.47 58.44
CA VAL A 348 -8.36 -8.69 58.78
C VAL A 348 -8.48 -9.62 60.00
N PRO A 349 -7.83 -10.81 60.05
CA PRO A 349 -7.78 -11.64 61.26
C PRO A 349 -7.22 -10.94 62.50
N PHE A 350 -6.23 -10.05 62.34
CA PHE A 350 -5.64 -9.29 63.45
C PHE A 350 -6.64 -8.27 64.03
N VAL A 351 -7.33 -7.51 63.18
CA VAL A 351 -8.30 -6.50 63.62
C VAL A 351 -9.57 -7.16 64.20
N SER A 352 -10.07 -8.23 63.59
CA SER A 352 -11.25 -8.93 64.11
C SER A 352 -10.93 -9.73 65.38
N GLY A 353 -9.77 -10.40 65.45
CA GLY A 353 -9.41 -11.31 66.54
C GLY A 353 -8.64 -10.65 67.70
N GLN A 354 -7.53 -9.96 67.41
CA GLN A 354 -6.66 -9.41 68.47
C GLN A 354 -7.11 -8.03 68.97
N LEU A 355 -7.61 -7.17 68.09
CA LEU A 355 -8.22 -5.89 68.51
C LEU A 355 -9.68 -6.02 68.92
N ASN A 356 -10.31 -7.19 68.68
CA ASN A 356 -11.72 -7.46 68.92
C ASN A 356 -12.66 -6.40 68.30
N ASN A 357 -12.30 -5.87 67.11
CA ASN A 357 -13.05 -4.82 66.43
C ASN A 357 -13.58 -5.32 65.09
N LEU A 358 -14.71 -6.03 65.14
CA LEU A 358 -15.33 -6.66 63.98
C LEU A 358 -15.79 -5.65 62.92
N GLU A 359 -16.34 -4.51 63.34
CA GLU A 359 -16.82 -3.45 62.45
C GLU A 359 -15.68 -2.85 61.62
N LEU A 360 -14.56 -2.52 62.27
CA LEU A 360 -13.36 -2.03 61.58
C LEU A 360 -12.77 -3.10 60.65
N ALA A 361 -12.76 -4.37 61.05
CA ALA A 361 -12.26 -5.46 60.20
C ALA A 361 -13.09 -5.61 58.91
N VAL A 362 -14.43 -5.56 59.01
CA VAL A 362 -15.34 -5.61 57.85
C VAL A 362 -15.19 -4.37 56.97
N ASN A 363 -15.13 -3.18 57.55
CA ASN A 363 -14.98 -1.93 56.78
C ASN A 363 -13.61 -1.86 56.08
N LEU A 364 -12.53 -2.27 56.75
CA LEU A 364 -11.20 -2.35 56.14
C LEU A 364 -11.20 -3.36 54.99
N ALA A 365 -11.80 -4.54 55.17
CA ALA A 365 -11.86 -5.57 54.15
C ALA A 365 -12.69 -5.14 52.93
N LYS A 366 -13.82 -4.46 53.14
CA LYS A 366 -14.63 -3.85 52.07
C LYS A 366 -13.85 -2.78 51.30
N ARG A 367 -13.27 -1.79 52.00
CA ARG A 367 -12.59 -0.64 51.37
C ARG A 367 -11.37 -1.06 50.54
N ALA A 368 -10.62 -2.07 50.99
CA ALA A 368 -9.38 -2.51 50.37
C ALA A 368 -9.46 -3.87 49.64
N ASN A 369 -10.66 -4.47 49.54
CA ASN A 369 -10.92 -5.78 48.92
C ASN A 369 -10.02 -6.91 49.46
N LEU A 370 -9.90 -6.98 50.80
CA LEU A 370 -8.97 -7.88 51.48
C LEU A 370 -9.55 -9.28 51.73
N PRO A 371 -8.72 -10.33 51.67
CA PRO A 371 -9.10 -11.68 52.09
C PRO A 371 -9.23 -11.79 53.62
N GLY A 372 -9.86 -12.86 54.09
CA GLY A 372 -10.06 -13.17 55.51
C GLY A 372 -11.37 -12.63 56.11
N ALA A 373 -12.16 -11.89 55.34
CA ALA A 373 -13.51 -11.43 55.73
C ALA A 373 -14.64 -12.35 55.22
N GLU A 374 -14.32 -13.44 54.51
CA GLU A 374 -15.29 -14.22 53.73
C GLU A 374 -16.36 -14.82 54.64
N ASN A 375 -15.94 -15.51 55.70
CA ASN A 375 -16.83 -16.11 56.68
C ASN A 375 -17.72 -15.06 57.38
N LEU A 376 -17.19 -13.86 57.62
CA LEU A 376 -17.92 -12.77 58.28
C LEU A 376 -19.00 -12.18 57.36
N VAL A 377 -18.67 -11.97 56.09
CA VAL A 377 -19.60 -11.50 55.06
C VAL A 377 -20.70 -12.53 54.79
N VAL A 378 -20.36 -13.83 54.77
CA VAL A 378 -21.34 -14.92 54.63
C VAL A 378 -22.27 -15.01 55.85
N GLN A 379 -21.73 -14.94 57.08
CA GLN A 379 -22.57 -14.90 58.29
C GLN A 379 -23.52 -13.71 58.29
N ARG A 380 -23.03 -12.50 57.98
CA ARG A 380 -23.86 -11.30 57.94
C ARG A 380 -24.93 -11.36 56.85
N PHE A 381 -24.64 -11.98 55.70
CA PHE A 381 -25.65 -12.24 54.67
C PHE A 381 -26.73 -13.20 55.17
N GLN A 382 -26.36 -14.28 55.86
CA GLN A 382 -27.33 -15.23 56.44
C GLN A 382 -28.23 -14.55 57.49
N GLU A 383 -27.68 -13.68 58.35
CA GLU A 383 -28.47 -12.88 59.30
C GLU A 383 -29.50 -11.98 58.61
N LEU A 384 -29.08 -11.21 57.60
CA LEU A 384 -29.97 -10.31 56.86
C LEU A 384 -31.05 -11.08 56.09
N PHE A 385 -30.70 -12.23 55.52
CA PHE A 385 -31.63 -13.10 54.79
C PHE A 385 -32.66 -13.73 55.76
N ALA A 386 -32.23 -14.22 56.93
CA ALA A 386 -33.11 -14.75 57.96
C ALA A 386 -34.05 -13.68 58.55
N GLN A 387 -33.61 -12.42 58.62
CA GLN A 387 -34.43 -11.28 59.03
C GLN A 387 -35.39 -10.77 57.93
N THR A 388 -35.49 -11.47 56.78
CA THR A 388 -36.28 -11.09 55.59
C THR A 388 -35.89 -9.74 54.95
N LYS A 389 -34.71 -9.21 55.28
CA LYS A 389 -34.17 -7.95 54.75
C LYS A 389 -33.50 -8.15 53.38
N TYR A 390 -34.26 -8.66 52.42
CA TYR A 390 -33.75 -9.09 51.11
C TYR A 390 -33.01 -7.99 50.34
N LYS A 391 -33.44 -6.72 50.46
CA LYS A 391 -32.75 -5.58 49.84
C LYS A 391 -31.36 -5.33 50.45
N GLU A 392 -31.24 -5.28 51.77
CA GLU A 392 -29.95 -5.13 52.46
C GLU A 392 -29.02 -6.32 52.19
N ALA A 393 -29.58 -7.54 52.11
CA ALA A 393 -28.84 -8.75 51.75
C ALA A 393 -28.32 -8.69 50.29
N ALA A 394 -29.13 -8.17 49.36
CA ALA A 394 -28.71 -7.97 47.97
C ALA A 394 -27.63 -6.87 47.83
N GLU A 395 -27.74 -5.78 48.59
CA GLU A 395 -26.72 -4.73 48.65
C GLU A 395 -25.39 -5.27 49.21
N LEU A 396 -25.43 -6.06 50.28
CA LEU A 396 -24.25 -6.73 50.82
C LEU A 396 -23.63 -7.73 49.83
N ALA A 397 -24.46 -8.44 49.06
CA ALA A 397 -23.96 -9.37 48.05
C ALA A 397 -23.31 -8.65 46.86
N ALA A 398 -23.89 -7.53 46.41
CA ALA A 398 -23.30 -6.67 45.38
C ALA A 398 -21.98 -6.01 45.84
N GLU A 399 -21.84 -5.69 47.13
CA GLU A 399 -20.63 -5.16 47.76
C GLU A 399 -19.64 -6.23 48.24
N SER A 400 -19.91 -7.52 48.01
CA SER A 400 -19.08 -8.58 48.59
C SER A 400 -17.66 -8.57 48.01
N PRO A 401 -16.60 -8.67 48.86
CA PRO A 401 -15.23 -8.65 48.39
C PRO A 401 -15.01 -9.80 47.40
N GLN A 402 -14.31 -9.50 46.30
CA GLN A 402 -14.07 -10.41 45.17
C GLN A 402 -15.34 -11.08 44.57
N GLY A 403 -16.54 -10.56 44.85
CA GLY A 403 -17.79 -11.16 44.42
C GLY A 403 -18.15 -12.46 45.16
N LEU A 404 -17.64 -12.67 46.38
CA LEU A 404 -17.87 -13.86 47.21
C LEU A 404 -19.33 -14.32 47.30
N LEU A 405 -20.28 -13.40 47.35
CA LEU A 405 -21.72 -13.68 47.43
C LEU A 405 -22.43 -13.63 46.07
N ARG A 406 -21.70 -13.41 44.96
CA ARG A 406 -22.23 -13.38 43.58
C ARG A 406 -22.14 -14.74 42.92
N THR A 407 -22.66 -15.75 43.62
CA THR A 407 -22.55 -17.17 43.27
C THR A 407 -23.91 -17.77 42.89
N PRO A 408 -23.92 -18.89 42.15
CA PRO A 408 -25.15 -19.63 41.85
C PRO A 408 -25.95 -20.01 43.11
N GLU A 409 -25.29 -20.28 44.23
CA GLU A 409 -25.94 -20.58 45.51
C GLU A 409 -26.74 -19.39 46.07
N THR A 410 -26.22 -18.17 45.96
CA THR A 410 -26.93 -16.96 46.38
C THR A 410 -28.15 -16.72 45.49
N VAL A 411 -27.99 -16.88 44.18
CA VAL A 411 -29.10 -16.77 43.20
C VAL A 411 -30.19 -17.81 43.52
N ALA A 412 -29.81 -19.07 43.76
CA ALA A 412 -30.73 -20.14 44.15
C ALA A 412 -31.46 -19.84 45.48
N LYS A 413 -30.77 -19.26 46.48
CA LYS A 413 -31.41 -18.80 47.72
C LYS A 413 -32.47 -17.74 47.44
N PHE A 414 -32.16 -16.70 46.66
CA PHE A 414 -33.15 -15.67 46.27
C PHE A 414 -34.30 -16.22 45.42
N GLN A 415 -34.04 -17.25 44.59
CA GLN A 415 -35.05 -17.95 43.79
C GLN A 415 -35.99 -18.82 44.65
N SER A 416 -35.49 -19.38 45.75
CA SER A 416 -36.27 -20.25 46.64
C SER A 416 -37.30 -19.52 47.53
N VAL A 417 -37.24 -18.19 47.61
CA VAL A 417 -38.14 -17.40 48.46
C VAL A 417 -39.55 -17.32 47.81
N PRO A 418 -40.62 -17.77 48.48
CA PRO A 418 -41.97 -17.69 47.95
C PRO A 418 -42.43 -16.23 47.80
N VAL A 419 -42.92 -15.87 46.63
CA VAL A 419 -43.37 -14.51 46.30
C VAL A 419 -44.78 -14.27 46.87
N GLN A 420 -44.92 -13.29 47.77
CA GLN A 420 -46.23 -12.84 48.24
C GLN A 420 -46.89 -11.90 47.20
N ALA A 421 -48.20 -12.05 47.03
CA ALA A 421 -48.96 -11.25 46.07
C ALA A 421 -48.84 -9.75 46.36
N GLY A 422 -48.39 -8.98 45.36
CA GLY A 422 -48.19 -7.52 45.45
C GLY A 422 -46.77 -7.07 45.81
N GLN A 423 -45.86 -7.97 46.18
CA GLN A 423 -44.43 -7.64 46.38
C GLN A 423 -43.58 -8.00 45.17
N THR A 424 -42.50 -7.25 44.92
CA THR A 424 -41.52 -7.58 43.89
C THR A 424 -40.72 -8.83 44.30
N PRO A 425 -40.54 -9.83 43.41
CA PRO A 425 -39.79 -11.05 43.76
C PRO A 425 -38.38 -10.74 44.28
N PRO A 426 -37.91 -11.34 45.38
CA PRO A 426 -36.59 -11.07 45.94
C PRO A 426 -35.43 -11.27 44.95
N LEU A 427 -35.55 -12.24 44.04
CA LEU A 427 -34.60 -12.46 42.93
C LEU A 427 -34.53 -11.27 41.95
N LEU A 428 -35.65 -10.62 41.67
CA LEU A 428 -35.70 -9.40 40.85
C LEU A 428 -35.13 -8.19 41.61
N GLN A 429 -35.32 -8.12 42.93
CA GLN A 429 -34.65 -7.11 43.77
C GLN A 429 -33.12 -7.30 43.76
N TYR A 430 -32.64 -8.55 43.83
CA TYR A 430 -31.22 -8.89 43.74
C TYR A 430 -30.58 -8.42 42.43
N PHE A 431 -31.12 -8.83 41.28
CA PHE A 431 -30.62 -8.37 39.98
C PHE A 431 -30.78 -6.86 39.79
N GLY A 432 -31.86 -6.24 40.27
CA GLY A 432 -32.05 -4.79 40.22
C GLY A 432 -30.98 -4.01 40.99
N THR A 433 -30.63 -4.47 42.20
CA THR A 433 -29.54 -3.90 43.00
C THR A 433 -28.17 -4.08 42.34
N LEU A 434 -27.92 -5.24 41.72
CA LEU A 434 -26.67 -5.46 40.98
C LEU A 434 -26.56 -4.54 39.76
N LEU A 435 -27.62 -4.41 38.95
CA LEU A 435 -27.66 -3.57 37.74
C LEU A 435 -27.54 -2.06 38.01
N THR A 436 -27.82 -1.60 39.23
CA THR A 436 -27.55 -0.21 39.66
C THR A 436 -26.14 -0.02 40.20
N ARG A 437 -25.48 -1.10 40.67
CA ARG A 437 -24.11 -1.08 41.21
C ARG A 437 -23.03 -1.37 40.16
N GLY A 438 -23.34 -2.15 39.13
CA GLY A 438 -22.37 -2.51 38.08
C GLY A 438 -22.84 -3.58 37.10
N LYS A 439 -21.87 -4.30 36.53
CA LYS A 439 -22.07 -5.35 35.52
C LYS A 439 -22.37 -6.71 36.14
N LEU A 440 -23.34 -7.44 35.61
CA LEU A 440 -23.64 -8.84 35.96
C LEU A 440 -22.58 -9.79 35.41
N ASN A 441 -22.30 -10.87 36.14
CA ASN A 441 -21.43 -11.95 35.66
C ASN A 441 -22.17 -12.86 34.66
N ALA A 442 -21.46 -13.78 34.00
CA ALA A 442 -22.02 -14.64 32.95
C ALA A 442 -23.23 -15.46 33.42
N PHE A 443 -23.18 -16.01 34.64
CA PHE A 443 -24.27 -16.82 35.21
C PHE A 443 -25.48 -15.95 35.60
N GLU A 444 -25.27 -14.85 36.30
CA GLU A 444 -26.30 -13.87 36.64
C GLU A 444 -26.97 -13.30 35.38
N SER A 445 -26.18 -13.02 34.34
CA SER A 445 -26.67 -12.53 33.04
C SER A 445 -27.53 -13.57 32.33
N LEU A 446 -27.16 -14.86 32.39
CA LEU A 446 -27.95 -15.96 31.83
C LEU A 446 -29.28 -16.13 32.56
N GLU A 447 -29.29 -16.17 33.88
CA GLU A 447 -30.52 -16.39 34.66
C GLU A 447 -31.47 -15.19 34.61
N LEU A 448 -30.97 -13.95 34.66
CA LEU A 448 -31.78 -12.77 34.38
C LEU A 448 -32.37 -12.82 32.97
N SER A 449 -31.57 -13.21 31.97
CA SER A 449 -32.04 -13.29 30.59
C SER A 449 -33.08 -14.39 30.38
N ARG A 450 -32.95 -15.55 31.06
CA ARG A 450 -33.97 -16.62 31.08
C ARG A 450 -35.31 -16.09 31.59
N LEU A 451 -35.32 -15.32 32.68
CA LEU A 451 -36.52 -14.70 33.23
C LEU A 451 -37.16 -13.68 32.28
N VAL A 452 -36.35 -12.92 31.53
CA VAL A 452 -36.81 -11.86 30.63
C VAL A 452 -37.28 -12.39 29.28
N VAL A 453 -36.61 -13.41 28.74
CA VAL A 453 -37.03 -14.17 27.55
C VAL A 453 -38.37 -14.86 27.80
N ASN A 454 -38.53 -15.57 28.92
CA ASN A 454 -39.80 -16.22 29.28
C ASN A 454 -40.97 -15.24 29.47
N GLN A 455 -40.68 -13.95 29.72
CA GLN A 455 -41.67 -12.88 29.83
C GLN A 455 -41.89 -12.09 28.51
N ASN A 456 -41.25 -12.47 27.40
CA ASN A 456 -41.26 -11.76 26.12
C ASN A 456 -40.81 -10.28 26.20
N LYS A 457 -39.97 -9.91 27.17
CA LYS A 457 -39.52 -8.52 27.40
C LYS A 457 -38.15 -8.22 26.77
N LYS A 458 -37.92 -8.65 25.52
CA LYS A 458 -36.60 -8.61 24.87
C LYS A 458 -35.92 -7.22 24.85
N ASN A 459 -36.71 -6.14 24.77
CA ASN A 459 -36.22 -4.75 24.78
C ASN A 459 -35.37 -4.41 26.02
N LEU A 460 -35.59 -5.09 27.16
CA LEU A 460 -34.75 -4.91 28.36
C LEU A 460 -33.33 -5.46 28.15
N LEU A 461 -33.19 -6.59 27.45
CA LEU A 461 -31.89 -7.18 27.12
C LEU A 461 -31.12 -6.31 26.14
N GLU A 462 -31.80 -5.72 25.14
CA GLU A 462 -31.20 -4.77 24.20
C GLU A 462 -30.62 -3.56 24.94
N ASN A 463 -31.39 -2.97 25.86
CA ASN A 463 -30.94 -1.84 26.67
C ASN A 463 -29.73 -2.21 27.57
N TRP A 464 -29.80 -3.32 28.31
CA TRP A 464 -28.69 -3.71 29.19
C TRP A 464 -27.44 -4.16 28.43
N LEU A 465 -27.58 -4.72 27.23
CA LEU A 465 -26.45 -5.06 26.35
C LEU A 465 -25.78 -3.80 25.77
N ALA A 466 -26.56 -2.77 25.48
CA ALA A 466 -26.08 -1.46 25.03
C ALA A 466 -25.38 -0.69 26.17
N GLU A 467 -25.91 -0.73 27.39
CA GLU A 467 -25.31 -0.17 28.61
C GLU A 467 -24.13 -1.00 29.17
N ASP A 468 -23.74 -2.07 28.48
CA ASP A 468 -22.70 -3.05 28.86
C ASP A 468 -22.87 -3.68 30.27
N LYS A 469 -24.11 -3.76 30.76
CA LYS A 469 -24.46 -4.29 32.09
C LYS A 469 -24.50 -5.82 32.17
N LEU A 470 -24.45 -6.52 31.05
CA LEU A 470 -24.44 -7.98 30.98
C LEU A 470 -23.07 -8.51 30.52
N GLU A 471 -22.56 -9.52 31.20
CA GLU A 471 -21.44 -10.32 30.69
C GLU A 471 -21.96 -11.34 29.67
N CYS A 472 -21.36 -11.34 28.49
CA CYS A 472 -21.82 -12.14 27.35
C CYS A 472 -21.15 -13.51 27.34
N SER A 473 -21.93 -14.58 27.25
CA SER A 473 -21.48 -15.96 27.12
C SER A 473 -22.06 -16.64 25.87
N GLU A 474 -21.50 -17.79 25.49
CA GLU A 474 -22.05 -18.62 24.41
C GLU A 474 -23.48 -19.10 24.73
N GLU A 475 -23.71 -19.57 25.96
CA GLU A 475 -25.02 -20.02 26.45
C GLU A 475 -26.08 -18.91 26.41
N LEU A 476 -25.68 -17.68 26.72
CA LEU A 476 -26.56 -16.51 26.61
C LEU A 476 -26.91 -16.22 25.14
N GLY A 477 -25.94 -16.36 24.23
CA GLY A 477 -26.17 -16.23 22.79
C GLY A 477 -27.11 -17.31 22.25
N ASP A 478 -26.94 -18.56 22.66
CA ASP A 478 -27.81 -19.68 22.28
C ASP A 478 -29.25 -19.48 22.79
N LEU A 479 -29.41 -19.04 24.04
CA LEU A 479 -30.72 -18.69 24.60
C LEU A 479 -31.39 -17.58 23.77
N VAL A 480 -30.67 -16.50 23.46
CA VAL A 480 -31.22 -15.36 22.71
C VAL A 480 -31.48 -15.70 21.24
N LYS A 481 -30.73 -16.64 20.62
CA LYS A 481 -30.96 -17.10 19.24
C LYS A 481 -32.37 -17.67 19.04
N THR A 482 -33.00 -18.20 20.09
CA THR A 482 -34.40 -18.68 20.04
C THR A 482 -35.44 -17.56 19.86
N VAL A 483 -35.07 -16.31 20.11
CA VAL A 483 -35.96 -15.12 20.05
C VAL A 483 -35.52 -14.12 18.98
N ASP A 484 -34.21 -13.89 18.84
CA ASP A 484 -33.66 -12.85 17.98
C ASP A 484 -32.23 -13.20 17.51
N ASN A 485 -32.08 -13.51 16.22
CA ASN A 485 -30.80 -13.88 15.61
C ASN A 485 -29.79 -12.70 15.58
N ASP A 486 -30.27 -11.46 15.48
CA ASP A 486 -29.44 -10.28 15.34
C ASP A 486 -28.86 -9.84 16.69
N LEU A 487 -29.66 -9.96 17.75
CA LEU A 487 -29.19 -9.79 19.12
C LEU A 487 -28.23 -10.91 19.54
N ALA A 488 -28.52 -12.16 19.16
CA ALA A 488 -27.63 -13.30 19.42
C ALA A 488 -26.25 -13.10 18.77
N LEU A 489 -26.18 -12.65 17.51
CA LEU A 489 -24.91 -12.34 16.83
C LEU A 489 -24.07 -11.30 17.62
N LYS A 490 -24.71 -10.22 18.11
CA LYS A 490 -24.03 -9.21 18.95
C LYS A 490 -23.47 -9.82 20.24
N ILE A 491 -24.22 -10.73 20.86
CA ILE A 491 -23.81 -11.43 22.09
C ILE A 491 -22.63 -12.36 21.81
N TYR A 492 -22.67 -13.18 20.74
CA TYR A 492 -21.54 -14.05 20.38
C TYR A 492 -20.26 -13.27 20.08
N ILE A 493 -20.37 -12.11 19.41
CA ILE A 493 -19.23 -11.22 19.14
C ILE A 493 -18.65 -10.69 20.45
N LYS A 494 -19.48 -10.17 21.37
CA LYS A 494 -19.02 -9.72 22.71
C LYS A 494 -18.44 -10.88 23.54
N ALA A 495 -19.01 -12.07 23.46
CA ALA A 495 -18.57 -13.29 24.15
C ALA A 495 -17.30 -13.93 23.55
N ARG A 496 -16.83 -13.46 22.39
CA ARG A 496 -15.73 -14.08 21.60
C ARG A 496 -15.99 -15.55 21.22
N ALA A 497 -17.26 -15.95 21.10
CA ALA A 497 -17.69 -17.29 20.70
C ALA A 497 -17.49 -17.51 19.19
N THR A 498 -16.22 -17.51 18.77
CA THR A 498 -15.81 -17.35 17.36
C THR A 498 -16.45 -18.37 16.40
N PRO A 499 -16.55 -19.68 16.72
CA PRO A 499 -17.23 -20.63 15.83
C PRO A 499 -18.71 -20.29 15.58
N LYS A 500 -19.43 -19.81 16.61
CA LYS A 500 -20.84 -19.39 16.51
C LYS A 500 -20.98 -18.09 15.71
N VAL A 501 -20.05 -17.15 15.84
CA VAL A 501 -20.01 -15.92 15.03
C VAL A 501 -19.79 -16.25 13.55
N VAL A 502 -18.83 -17.12 13.22
CA VAL A 502 -18.56 -17.57 11.85
C VAL A 502 -19.79 -18.29 11.27
N ALA A 503 -20.42 -19.18 12.04
CA ALA A 503 -21.64 -19.86 11.62
C ALA A 503 -22.80 -18.88 11.37
N ALA A 504 -23.01 -17.90 12.25
CA ALA A 504 -24.07 -16.89 12.11
C ALA A 504 -23.85 -15.94 10.93
N PHE A 505 -22.61 -15.54 10.63
CA PHE A 505 -22.30 -14.79 9.40
C PHE A 505 -22.49 -15.65 8.13
N ALA A 506 -22.15 -16.94 8.18
CA ALA A 506 -22.38 -17.87 7.07
C ALA A 506 -23.89 -18.11 6.82
N GLU A 507 -24.70 -18.29 7.87
CA GLU A 507 -26.17 -18.35 7.79
C GLU A 507 -26.75 -17.07 7.13
N ARG A 508 -26.17 -15.90 7.42
CA ARG A 508 -26.57 -14.59 6.87
C ARG A 508 -25.96 -14.25 5.51
N ARG A 509 -25.09 -15.10 4.95
CA ARG A 509 -24.32 -14.88 3.70
C ARG A 509 -23.38 -13.66 3.74
N GLU A 510 -22.98 -13.20 4.91
CA GLU A 510 -22.08 -12.04 5.09
C GLU A 510 -20.60 -12.50 5.11
N PHE A 511 -20.15 -13.16 4.04
CA PHE A 511 -18.87 -13.87 4.00
C PHE A 511 -17.65 -12.96 4.15
N ASP A 512 -17.69 -11.76 3.59
CA ASP A 512 -16.70 -10.69 3.75
C ASP A 512 -16.45 -10.35 5.24
N LYS A 513 -17.49 -10.38 6.09
CA LYS A 513 -17.36 -10.13 7.54
C LYS A 513 -16.70 -11.29 8.28
N ILE A 514 -16.82 -12.53 7.80
CA ILE A 514 -16.14 -13.70 8.38
C ILE A 514 -14.62 -13.47 8.35
N LEU A 515 -14.10 -12.99 7.22
CA LEU A 515 -12.67 -12.78 7.03
C LEU A 515 -12.15 -11.63 7.89
N ILE A 516 -12.88 -10.51 7.93
CA ILE A 516 -12.54 -9.35 8.77
C ILE A 516 -12.53 -9.75 10.26
N TYR A 517 -13.56 -10.46 10.73
CA TYR A 517 -13.65 -10.91 12.12
C TYR A 517 -12.55 -11.92 12.48
N SER A 518 -12.30 -12.90 11.59
CA SER A 518 -11.24 -13.91 11.76
C SER A 518 -9.86 -13.25 11.89
N LYS A 519 -9.55 -12.24 11.06
CA LYS A 519 -8.32 -11.43 11.16
C LYS A 519 -8.23 -10.65 12.47
N GLN A 520 -9.32 -10.02 12.92
CA GLN A 520 -9.34 -9.24 14.18
C GLN A 520 -9.15 -10.10 15.43
N VAL A 521 -9.62 -11.35 15.42
CA VAL A 521 -9.57 -12.26 16.57
C VAL A 521 -8.36 -13.21 16.51
N GLY A 522 -7.72 -13.36 15.35
CA GLY A 522 -6.61 -14.29 15.14
C GLY A 522 -7.04 -15.76 15.05
N TYR A 523 -8.24 -16.01 14.54
CA TYR A 523 -8.81 -17.35 14.40
C TYR A 523 -8.77 -17.82 12.95
N THR A 524 -8.40 -19.08 12.72
CA THR A 524 -8.39 -19.73 11.41
C THR A 524 -9.59 -20.68 11.27
N PRO A 525 -10.70 -20.28 10.62
CA PRO A 525 -11.79 -21.20 10.31
C PRO A 525 -11.35 -22.25 9.28
N ASP A 526 -12.13 -23.34 9.15
CA ASP A 526 -12.00 -24.28 8.03
C ASP A 526 -12.51 -23.62 6.73
N TYR A 527 -11.60 -22.93 6.06
CA TYR A 527 -11.82 -22.23 4.81
C TYR A 527 -12.30 -23.16 3.68
N LEU A 528 -11.85 -24.42 3.66
CA LEU A 528 -12.24 -25.38 2.63
C LEU A 528 -13.68 -25.87 2.84
N PHE A 529 -14.06 -26.18 4.08
CA PHE A 529 -15.44 -26.52 4.44
C PHE A 529 -16.42 -25.36 4.18
N LEU A 530 -16.01 -24.13 4.51
CA LEU A 530 -16.78 -22.92 4.19
C LEU A 530 -16.95 -22.78 2.67
N LEU A 531 -15.86 -22.84 1.90
CA LEU A 531 -15.92 -22.74 0.43
C LEU A 531 -16.80 -23.84 -0.19
N GLN A 532 -16.70 -25.09 0.27
CA GLN A 532 -17.56 -26.20 -0.18
C GLN A 532 -19.04 -25.99 0.11
N THR A 533 -19.35 -25.35 1.25
CA THR A 533 -20.71 -25.01 1.67
C THR A 533 -21.27 -23.88 0.81
N ILE A 534 -20.49 -22.81 0.61
CA ILE A 534 -20.86 -21.66 -0.24
C ILE A 534 -21.07 -22.14 -1.68
N LEU A 535 -20.14 -22.93 -2.24
CA LEU A 535 -20.21 -23.48 -3.60
C LEU A 535 -21.44 -24.38 -3.84
N ARG A 536 -22.10 -24.88 -2.78
CA ARG A 536 -23.37 -25.63 -2.90
C ARG A 536 -24.59 -24.69 -3.02
N THR A 537 -24.51 -23.48 -2.48
CA THR A 537 -25.63 -22.54 -2.38
C THR A 537 -25.52 -21.33 -3.31
N ASP A 538 -24.31 -20.90 -3.64
CA ASP A 538 -24.00 -19.71 -4.44
C ASP A 538 -22.59 -19.85 -5.07
N PRO A 539 -22.48 -20.28 -6.34
CA PRO A 539 -21.20 -20.41 -7.03
C PRO A 539 -20.46 -19.08 -7.22
N GLN A 540 -21.17 -17.96 -7.41
CA GLN A 540 -20.55 -16.66 -7.62
C GLN A 540 -20.03 -16.09 -6.29
N GLY A 541 -20.78 -16.28 -5.19
CA GLY A 541 -20.31 -16.02 -3.84
C GLY A 541 -19.06 -16.83 -3.48
N ALA A 542 -18.95 -18.07 -3.96
CA ALA A 542 -17.76 -18.90 -3.76
C ALA A 542 -16.52 -18.35 -4.49
N VAL A 543 -16.66 -17.80 -5.71
CA VAL A 543 -15.56 -17.12 -6.43
C VAL A 543 -15.10 -15.89 -5.64
N ASN A 544 -16.03 -15.02 -5.22
CA ASN A 544 -15.69 -13.83 -4.44
C ASN A 544 -14.98 -14.20 -3.13
N PHE A 545 -15.47 -15.21 -2.41
CA PHE A 545 -14.83 -15.71 -1.18
C PHE A 545 -13.42 -16.24 -1.44
N ALA A 546 -13.22 -17.00 -2.53
CA ALA A 546 -11.90 -17.51 -2.92
C ALA A 546 -10.92 -16.38 -3.30
N LEU A 547 -11.39 -15.32 -3.96
CA LEU A 547 -10.58 -14.14 -4.28
C LEU A 547 -10.22 -13.32 -3.01
N MET A 548 -11.13 -13.20 -2.05
CA MET A 548 -10.79 -12.57 -0.77
C MET A 548 -9.79 -13.40 0.05
N MET A 549 -9.84 -14.74 -0.05
CA MET A 549 -8.83 -15.62 0.55
C MET A 549 -7.44 -15.44 -0.08
N SER A 550 -7.34 -15.23 -1.40
CA SER A 550 -6.05 -15.03 -2.06
C SER A 550 -5.36 -13.70 -1.72
N GLN A 551 -6.13 -12.71 -1.23
CA GLN A 551 -5.65 -11.36 -0.89
C GLN A 551 -5.30 -11.19 0.60
N MET A 552 -5.23 -12.28 1.38
CA MET A 552 -4.89 -12.21 2.81
C MET A 552 -3.41 -11.88 3.05
N GLU A 553 -3.15 -11.07 4.08
CA GLU A 553 -1.81 -10.85 4.62
C GLU A 553 -1.24 -12.17 5.17
N GLY A 554 -0.18 -12.68 4.54
CA GLY A 554 0.38 -14.01 4.81
C GLY A 554 0.18 -15.02 3.66
N GLY A 555 -0.57 -14.66 2.61
CA GLY A 555 -0.86 -15.51 1.47
C GLY A 555 -2.20 -16.26 1.62
N CYS A 556 -2.59 -16.99 0.57
CA CYS A 556 -3.86 -17.71 0.56
C CYS A 556 -3.82 -18.89 1.55
N PRO A 557 -4.84 -19.04 2.44
CA PRO A 557 -4.88 -20.15 3.41
C PRO A 557 -5.15 -21.53 2.76
N VAL A 558 -5.55 -21.57 1.49
CA VAL A 558 -5.77 -22.79 0.71
C VAL A 558 -5.08 -22.65 -0.64
N ASP A 559 -4.36 -23.68 -1.07
CA ASP A 559 -3.66 -23.70 -2.36
C ASP A 559 -4.61 -23.45 -3.54
N TYR A 560 -4.13 -22.67 -4.52
CA TYR A 560 -4.91 -22.28 -5.70
C TYR A 560 -5.27 -23.46 -6.60
N ASN A 561 -4.42 -24.49 -6.71
CA ASN A 561 -4.79 -25.68 -7.45
C ASN A 561 -5.94 -26.44 -6.75
N THR A 562 -5.89 -26.55 -5.42
CA THR A 562 -6.94 -27.18 -4.59
C THR A 562 -8.28 -26.46 -4.71
N ILE A 563 -8.28 -25.11 -4.68
CA ILE A 563 -9.48 -24.31 -4.95
C ILE A 563 -10.01 -24.56 -6.37
N THR A 564 -9.11 -24.55 -7.36
CA THR A 564 -9.45 -24.79 -8.78
C THR A 564 -10.10 -26.15 -8.97
N ASP A 565 -9.49 -27.21 -8.44
CA ASP A 565 -10.01 -28.57 -8.53
C ASP A 565 -11.39 -28.71 -7.86
N LEU A 566 -11.68 -27.95 -6.80
CA LEU A 566 -12.99 -27.93 -6.17
C LEU A 566 -14.09 -27.40 -7.12
N PHE A 567 -13.82 -26.32 -7.86
CA PHE A 567 -14.74 -25.79 -8.86
C PHE A 567 -14.92 -26.78 -10.04
N LEU A 568 -13.82 -27.35 -10.54
CA LEU A 568 -13.84 -28.28 -11.67
C LEU A 568 -14.55 -29.60 -11.34
N GLN A 569 -14.38 -30.16 -10.14
CA GLN A 569 -15.10 -31.35 -9.67
C GLN A 569 -16.63 -31.16 -9.66
N ARG A 570 -17.12 -29.91 -9.65
CA ARG A 570 -18.56 -29.58 -9.74
C ARG A 570 -18.98 -29.03 -11.12
N ASN A 571 -18.13 -29.16 -12.14
CA ASN A 571 -18.32 -28.62 -13.50
C ASN A 571 -18.48 -27.08 -13.57
N MET A 572 -18.03 -26.35 -12.56
CA MET A 572 -18.10 -24.87 -12.47
C MET A 572 -16.91 -24.22 -13.21
N ILE A 573 -16.86 -24.44 -14.53
CA ILE A 573 -15.71 -24.09 -15.38
C ILE A 573 -15.58 -22.56 -15.57
N ARG A 574 -16.69 -21.83 -15.60
CA ARG A 574 -16.69 -20.37 -15.76
C ARG A 574 -16.16 -19.69 -14.49
N GLU A 575 -16.59 -20.19 -13.35
CA GLU A 575 -16.21 -19.78 -12.00
C GLU A 575 -14.72 -20.07 -11.74
N ALA A 576 -14.26 -21.27 -12.09
CA ALA A 576 -12.83 -21.63 -12.06
C ALA A 576 -11.98 -20.71 -12.95
N THR A 577 -12.47 -20.41 -14.15
CA THR A 577 -11.77 -19.50 -15.08
C THR A 577 -11.73 -18.08 -14.54
N ALA A 578 -12.84 -17.54 -14.01
CA ALA A 578 -12.88 -16.21 -13.41
C ALA A 578 -11.91 -16.09 -12.22
N PHE A 579 -11.92 -17.08 -11.31
CA PHE A 579 -10.99 -17.14 -10.18
C PHE A 579 -9.52 -17.14 -10.65
N LEU A 580 -9.16 -18.00 -11.61
CA LEU A 580 -7.80 -18.08 -12.13
C LEU A 580 -7.39 -16.81 -12.89
N LEU A 581 -8.28 -16.20 -13.66
CA LEU A 581 -7.98 -14.96 -14.39
C LEU A 581 -7.64 -13.79 -13.47
N ASP A 582 -8.20 -13.73 -12.26
CA ASP A 582 -7.86 -12.72 -11.26
C ASP A 582 -6.58 -13.07 -10.49
N VAL A 583 -6.45 -14.32 -10.00
CA VAL A 583 -5.27 -14.76 -9.21
C VAL A 583 -3.99 -14.78 -10.04
N LEU A 584 -4.08 -15.08 -11.34
CA LEU A 584 -2.92 -15.18 -12.22
C LEU A 584 -2.49 -13.85 -12.86
N LYS A 585 -3.18 -12.74 -12.61
CA LYS A 585 -2.81 -11.39 -13.11
C LYS A 585 -1.34 -10.98 -12.90
N PRO A 586 -0.68 -11.34 -11.78
CA PRO A 586 0.75 -11.02 -11.59
C PRO A 586 1.71 -11.81 -12.50
N ASN A 587 1.21 -12.79 -13.27
CA ASN A 587 1.96 -13.59 -14.24
C ASN A 587 3.28 -14.17 -13.68
N LEU A 588 3.22 -14.78 -12.49
CA LEU A 588 4.40 -15.36 -11.83
C LEU A 588 4.81 -16.71 -12.44
N PRO A 589 6.13 -17.01 -12.57
CA PRO A 589 6.63 -18.30 -13.03
C PRO A 589 6.15 -19.49 -12.19
N GLU A 590 5.99 -19.30 -10.88
CA GLU A 590 5.53 -20.32 -9.93
C GLU A 590 4.13 -20.85 -10.27
N HIS A 591 3.32 -20.05 -10.98
CA HIS A 591 1.97 -20.41 -11.40
C HIS A 591 1.90 -21.00 -12.83
N ALA A 592 3.04 -21.34 -13.46
CA ALA A 592 3.11 -21.91 -14.81
C ALA A 592 2.12 -23.08 -15.07
N PHE A 593 1.98 -23.97 -14.10
CA PHE A 593 1.02 -25.08 -14.16
C PHE A 593 -0.43 -24.60 -14.21
N LEU A 594 -0.80 -23.60 -13.40
CA LEU A 594 -2.15 -23.02 -13.38
C LEU A 594 -2.45 -22.21 -14.64
N GLN A 595 -1.47 -21.50 -15.19
CA GLN A 595 -1.58 -20.82 -16.49
C GLN A 595 -1.85 -21.83 -17.61
N THR A 596 -1.14 -22.96 -17.63
CA THR A 596 -1.36 -24.05 -18.59
C THR A 596 -2.76 -24.65 -18.40
N LYS A 597 -3.16 -24.91 -17.15
CA LYS A 597 -4.45 -25.53 -16.79
C LYS A 597 -5.65 -24.66 -17.18
N VAL A 598 -5.64 -23.35 -16.93
CA VAL A 598 -6.75 -22.46 -17.34
C VAL A 598 -6.89 -22.37 -18.86
N LEU A 599 -5.78 -22.34 -19.59
CA LEU A 599 -5.79 -22.34 -21.05
C LEU A 599 -6.27 -23.69 -21.60
N GLU A 600 -5.78 -24.81 -21.07
CA GLU A 600 -6.19 -26.16 -21.51
C GLU A 600 -7.70 -26.40 -21.33
N ILE A 601 -8.24 -26.08 -20.15
CA ILE A 601 -9.68 -26.25 -19.87
C ILE A 601 -10.54 -25.39 -20.81
N ASN A 602 -10.13 -24.15 -21.07
CA ASN A 602 -10.87 -23.27 -21.98
C ASN A 602 -10.67 -23.66 -23.46
N LEU A 603 -9.52 -24.13 -23.91
CA LEU A 603 -9.34 -24.63 -25.28
C LEU A 603 -10.19 -25.86 -25.57
N VAL A 604 -10.45 -26.71 -24.56
CA VAL A 604 -11.34 -27.87 -24.70
C VAL A 604 -12.82 -27.49 -24.58
N THR A 605 -13.18 -26.53 -23.73
CA THR A 605 -14.60 -26.25 -23.38
C THR A 605 -15.17 -25.00 -24.05
N TYR A 606 -14.39 -23.93 -24.11
CA TYR A 606 -14.79 -22.58 -24.57
C TYR A 606 -13.67 -21.91 -25.40
N PRO A 607 -13.35 -22.39 -26.63
CA PRO A 607 -12.20 -21.92 -27.41
C PRO A 607 -12.09 -20.39 -27.54
N ASN A 608 -13.22 -19.70 -27.73
CA ASN A 608 -13.28 -18.24 -27.86
C ASN A 608 -12.78 -17.51 -26.60
N VAL A 609 -12.93 -18.11 -25.41
CA VAL A 609 -12.42 -17.55 -24.15
C VAL A 609 -10.91 -17.74 -24.08
N ALA A 610 -10.40 -18.91 -24.49
CA ALA A 610 -8.96 -19.14 -24.57
C ALA A 610 -8.26 -18.23 -25.60
N ASP A 611 -8.86 -18.04 -26.78
CA ASP A 611 -8.33 -17.11 -27.78
C ASP A 611 -8.25 -15.67 -27.24
N ALA A 612 -9.29 -15.19 -26.55
CA ALA A 612 -9.27 -13.87 -25.91
C ALA A 612 -8.18 -13.73 -24.82
N ILE A 613 -7.92 -14.78 -24.04
CA ILE A 613 -6.85 -14.80 -23.03
C ILE A 613 -5.47 -14.73 -23.69
N LEU A 614 -5.26 -15.51 -24.76
CA LEU A 614 -4.02 -15.50 -25.54
C LEU A 614 -3.81 -14.18 -26.28
N ALA A 615 -4.88 -13.61 -26.87
CA ALA A 615 -4.87 -12.31 -27.56
C ALA A 615 -4.43 -11.17 -26.64
N ASN A 616 -4.90 -11.17 -25.40
CA ASN A 616 -4.56 -10.15 -24.39
C ASN A 616 -3.13 -10.32 -23.81
N GLY A 617 -2.40 -11.38 -24.15
CA GLY A 617 -1.03 -11.61 -23.67
C GLY A 617 -0.91 -11.75 -22.14
N MET A 618 -1.98 -12.18 -21.46
CA MET A 618 -2.06 -12.15 -19.98
C MET A 618 -1.03 -13.06 -19.28
N PHE A 619 -0.55 -14.09 -19.96
CA PHE A 619 0.29 -15.16 -19.41
C PHE A 619 1.53 -15.39 -20.29
N SER A 620 2.67 -15.73 -19.68
CA SER A 620 3.91 -16.03 -20.40
C SER A 620 4.62 -17.33 -20.02
N HIS A 621 4.17 -18.02 -18.97
CA HIS A 621 4.89 -19.15 -18.35
C HIS A 621 4.21 -20.52 -18.56
N TYR A 622 3.15 -20.59 -19.36
CA TYR A 622 2.48 -21.86 -19.69
C TYR A 622 3.30 -22.75 -20.67
N ASP A 623 2.95 -24.04 -20.72
CA ASP A 623 3.50 -25.01 -21.67
C ASP A 623 3.08 -24.69 -23.11
N ARG A 624 3.94 -23.96 -23.83
CA ARG A 624 3.68 -23.54 -25.22
C ARG A 624 3.43 -24.72 -26.18
N PRO A 625 4.24 -25.80 -26.22
CA PRO A 625 3.94 -26.98 -27.04
C PRO A 625 2.55 -27.59 -26.77
N ARG A 626 2.16 -27.74 -25.50
CA ARG A 626 0.83 -28.27 -25.13
C ARG A 626 -0.30 -27.36 -25.62
N ILE A 627 -0.16 -26.06 -25.41
CA ILE A 627 -1.16 -25.07 -25.83
C ILE A 627 -1.26 -24.98 -27.36
N ALA A 628 -0.14 -25.05 -28.10
CA ALA A 628 -0.13 -25.06 -29.56
C ALA A 628 -0.98 -26.21 -30.15
N GLN A 629 -0.79 -27.43 -29.63
CA GLN A 629 -1.56 -28.61 -30.04
C GLN A 629 -3.05 -28.51 -29.71
N LEU A 630 -3.41 -27.84 -28.62
CA LEU A 630 -4.81 -27.62 -28.24
C LEU A 630 -5.45 -26.51 -29.08
N CYS A 631 -4.72 -25.43 -29.41
CA CYS A 631 -5.16 -24.42 -30.38
C CYS A 631 -5.44 -25.03 -31.76
N GLU A 632 -4.57 -25.91 -32.26
CA GLU A 632 -4.78 -26.61 -33.54
C GLU A 632 -6.06 -27.48 -33.50
N LYS A 633 -6.25 -28.27 -32.42
CA LYS A 633 -7.48 -29.07 -32.22
C LYS A 633 -8.75 -28.23 -32.09
N ALA A 634 -8.64 -27.01 -31.56
CA ALA A 634 -9.74 -26.07 -31.42
C ALA A 634 -10.01 -25.25 -32.71
N GLY A 635 -9.23 -25.45 -33.78
CA GLY A 635 -9.35 -24.70 -35.04
C GLY A 635 -8.73 -23.29 -35.01
N LEU A 636 -8.01 -22.94 -33.94
CA LEU A 636 -7.33 -21.64 -33.75
C LEU A 636 -5.93 -21.68 -34.38
N TYR A 637 -5.85 -21.94 -35.69
CA TYR A 637 -4.58 -22.21 -36.37
C TYR A 637 -3.56 -21.05 -36.27
N LEU A 638 -4.01 -19.79 -36.30
CA LEU A 638 -3.13 -18.63 -36.10
C LEU A 638 -2.45 -18.64 -34.71
N ARG A 639 -3.18 -19.04 -33.66
CA ARG A 639 -2.61 -19.18 -32.30
C ARG A 639 -1.67 -20.38 -32.19
N ALA A 640 -1.98 -21.48 -32.88
CA ALA A 640 -1.08 -22.62 -32.96
C ALA A 640 0.26 -22.22 -33.63
N LEU A 641 0.20 -21.49 -34.75
CA LEU A 641 1.38 -20.95 -35.44
C LEU A 641 2.24 -20.04 -34.54
N GLN A 642 1.62 -19.17 -33.73
CA GLN A 642 2.33 -18.31 -32.76
C GLN A 642 3.02 -19.07 -31.61
N HIS A 643 2.75 -20.36 -31.44
CA HIS A 643 3.28 -21.18 -30.34
C HIS A 643 4.15 -22.35 -30.81
N TYR A 644 4.08 -22.74 -32.08
CA TYR A 644 4.97 -23.75 -32.64
C TYR A 644 6.39 -23.20 -32.86
N ALA A 645 7.38 -23.98 -32.40
CA ALA A 645 8.80 -23.70 -32.58
C ALA A 645 9.44 -24.56 -33.68
N GLU A 646 8.76 -25.60 -34.16
CA GLU A 646 9.28 -26.59 -35.10
C GLU A 646 8.66 -26.42 -36.48
N LEU A 647 9.51 -26.34 -37.51
CA LEU A 647 9.08 -26.13 -38.90
C LEU A 647 8.05 -27.16 -39.42
N PRO A 648 8.11 -28.47 -39.09
CA PRO A 648 7.08 -29.43 -39.50
C PRO A 648 5.68 -29.14 -38.95
N ASP A 649 5.57 -28.65 -37.71
CA ASP A 649 4.29 -28.27 -37.11
C ASP A 649 3.75 -26.97 -37.71
N ILE A 650 4.63 -25.99 -37.96
CA ILE A 650 4.29 -24.74 -38.67
C ILE A 650 3.73 -25.08 -40.06
N LYS A 651 4.40 -25.92 -40.84
CA LYS A 651 3.94 -26.37 -42.17
C LYS A 651 2.60 -27.08 -42.12
N ARG A 652 2.35 -27.92 -41.11
CA ARG A 652 1.04 -28.60 -40.94
C ARG A 652 -0.08 -27.61 -40.63
N ALA A 653 0.17 -26.60 -39.81
CA ALA A 653 -0.83 -25.62 -39.42
C ALA A 653 -1.09 -24.57 -40.53
N ILE A 654 -0.04 -24.06 -41.19
CA ILE A 654 -0.11 -22.89 -42.09
C ILE A 654 -0.98 -23.12 -43.33
N VAL A 655 -1.08 -24.36 -43.81
CA VAL A 655 -1.87 -24.74 -44.99
C VAL A 655 -3.38 -24.60 -44.79
N ASN A 656 -3.86 -24.40 -43.55
CA ASN A 656 -5.27 -24.17 -43.22
C ASN A 656 -5.71 -22.72 -43.48
N THR A 657 -5.35 -22.16 -44.63
CA THR A 657 -5.57 -20.74 -45.00
C THR A 657 -7.04 -20.32 -45.04
N HIS A 658 -7.97 -21.29 -45.12
CA HIS A 658 -9.41 -21.06 -45.02
C HIS A 658 -9.89 -20.65 -43.61
N ALA A 659 -9.08 -20.89 -42.58
CA ALA A 659 -9.39 -20.64 -41.17
C ALA A 659 -8.43 -19.61 -40.52
N ILE A 660 -7.63 -18.91 -41.33
CA ILE A 660 -6.69 -17.87 -40.91
C ILE A 660 -7.00 -16.60 -41.71
N GLU A 661 -6.99 -15.44 -41.05
CA GLU A 661 -7.15 -14.16 -41.75
C GLU A 661 -5.94 -13.89 -42.68
N PRO A 662 -6.14 -13.53 -43.97
CA PRO A 662 -5.06 -13.32 -44.92
C PRO A 662 -3.98 -12.34 -44.47
N GLN A 663 -4.35 -11.22 -43.83
CA GLN A 663 -3.40 -10.21 -43.38
C GLN A 663 -2.57 -10.70 -42.17
N ALA A 664 -3.20 -11.33 -41.19
CA ALA A 664 -2.50 -11.92 -40.06
C ALA A 664 -1.54 -13.06 -40.47
N LEU A 665 -1.85 -13.76 -41.57
CA LEU A 665 -0.96 -14.74 -42.16
C LEU A 665 0.25 -14.10 -42.86
N VAL A 666 0.07 -12.96 -43.53
CA VAL A 666 1.18 -12.14 -44.06
C VAL A 666 2.09 -11.69 -42.92
N GLU A 667 1.53 -11.08 -41.86
CA GLU A 667 2.30 -10.64 -40.69
C GLU A 667 3.10 -11.78 -40.03
N PHE A 668 2.54 -12.99 -39.98
CA PHE A 668 3.25 -14.16 -39.46
C PHE A 668 4.51 -14.51 -40.28
N PHE A 669 4.51 -14.34 -41.61
CA PHE A 669 5.70 -14.57 -42.43
C PHE A 669 6.88 -13.66 -42.04
N GLY A 670 6.61 -12.43 -41.56
CA GLY A 670 7.65 -11.53 -41.04
C GLY A 670 8.33 -12.01 -39.76
N THR A 671 7.74 -12.96 -39.04
CA THR A 671 8.33 -13.56 -37.83
C THR A 671 9.22 -14.77 -38.12
N LEU A 672 9.13 -15.34 -39.33
CA LEU A 672 9.89 -16.51 -39.75
C LEU A 672 11.29 -16.14 -40.26
N SER A 673 12.22 -17.09 -40.26
CA SER A 673 13.50 -16.93 -40.97
C SER A 673 13.29 -16.96 -42.50
N ARG A 674 14.25 -16.42 -43.26
CA ARG A 674 14.21 -16.43 -44.74
C ARG A 674 13.93 -17.82 -45.32
N GLU A 675 14.61 -18.84 -44.81
CA GLU A 675 14.48 -20.22 -45.28
C GLU A 675 13.10 -20.79 -44.94
N TRP A 676 12.64 -20.60 -43.71
CA TRP A 676 11.35 -21.11 -43.24
C TRP A 676 10.18 -20.44 -43.94
N ALA A 677 10.26 -19.13 -44.18
CA ALA A 677 9.26 -18.38 -44.94
C ALA A 677 9.15 -18.90 -46.39
N LEU A 678 10.28 -19.06 -47.10
CA LEU A 678 10.28 -19.59 -48.47
C LEU A 678 9.74 -21.03 -48.54
N GLU A 679 10.09 -21.90 -47.58
CA GLU A 679 9.53 -23.25 -47.53
C GLU A 679 8.04 -23.26 -47.22
N CYS A 680 7.57 -22.43 -46.30
CA CYS A 680 6.13 -22.32 -45.99
C CYS A 680 5.34 -21.74 -47.17
N MET A 681 5.86 -20.73 -47.87
CA MET A 681 5.25 -20.22 -49.10
C MET A 681 5.17 -21.29 -50.19
N LYS A 682 6.22 -22.11 -50.35
CA LYS A 682 6.23 -23.24 -51.29
C LYS A 682 5.14 -24.26 -50.95
N ASP A 683 4.97 -24.62 -49.68
CA ASP A 683 3.94 -25.56 -49.25
C ASP A 683 2.52 -24.97 -49.42
N LEU A 684 2.33 -23.66 -49.22
CA LEU A 684 1.06 -22.97 -49.56
C LEU A 684 0.73 -23.04 -51.06
N LEU A 685 1.71 -22.81 -51.94
CA LEU A 685 1.51 -22.89 -53.40
C LEU A 685 1.31 -24.34 -53.89
N LEU A 686 1.91 -25.33 -53.22
CA LEU A 686 1.66 -26.76 -53.47
C LEU A 686 0.22 -27.17 -53.14
N VAL A 687 -0.32 -26.69 -52.01
CA VAL A 687 -1.68 -27.06 -51.57
C VAL A 687 -2.77 -26.40 -52.42
N ASN A 688 -2.68 -25.09 -52.67
CA ASN A 688 -3.64 -24.39 -53.50
C ASN A 688 -3.03 -23.15 -54.15
N LEU A 689 -2.43 -23.35 -55.33
CA LEU A 689 -1.81 -22.28 -56.12
C LEU A 689 -2.74 -21.07 -56.29
N ARG A 690 -4.00 -21.25 -56.71
CA ARG A 690 -4.92 -20.13 -57.01
C ARG A 690 -5.42 -19.42 -55.76
N GLY A 691 -5.78 -20.16 -54.72
CA GLY A 691 -6.31 -19.59 -53.47
C GLY A 691 -5.26 -18.84 -52.68
N ASN A 692 -4.03 -19.36 -52.63
CA ASN A 692 -2.97 -18.81 -51.79
C ASN A 692 -2.07 -17.80 -52.52
N LEU A 693 -2.20 -17.63 -53.85
CA LEU A 693 -1.31 -16.76 -54.64
C LEU A 693 -1.26 -15.33 -54.11
N GLN A 694 -2.42 -14.73 -53.80
CA GLN A 694 -2.49 -13.34 -53.34
C GLN A 694 -1.77 -13.15 -51.99
N ILE A 695 -1.88 -14.11 -51.07
CA ILE A 695 -1.22 -14.08 -49.77
C ILE A 695 0.31 -14.20 -49.95
N VAL A 696 0.76 -15.14 -50.79
CA VAL A 696 2.19 -15.33 -51.06
C VAL A 696 2.79 -14.14 -51.81
N VAL A 697 2.07 -13.53 -52.76
CA VAL A 697 2.50 -12.30 -53.43
C VAL A 697 2.57 -11.13 -52.46
N GLN A 698 1.58 -10.94 -51.57
CA GLN A 698 1.60 -9.86 -50.59
C GLN A 698 2.76 -10.02 -49.59
N ALA A 699 2.96 -11.22 -49.04
CA ALA A 699 4.09 -11.50 -48.16
C ALA A 699 5.46 -11.37 -48.87
N ALA A 700 5.56 -11.78 -50.15
CA ALA A 700 6.76 -11.59 -50.95
C ALA A 700 7.08 -10.09 -51.18
N LYS A 701 6.06 -9.24 -51.34
CA LYS A 701 6.21 -7.79 -51.45
C LYS A 701 6.64 -7.15 -50.14
N GLU A 702 5.96 -7.49 -49.05
CA GLU A 702 6.15 -6.83 -47.76
C GLU A 702 7.51 -7.17 -47.14
N TYR A 703 7.99 -8.42 -47.34
CA TYR A 703 9.26 -8.92 -46.80
C TYR A 703 10.34 -9.16 -47.87
N SER A 704 10.30 -8.44 -48.99
CA SER A 704 11.23 -8.65 -50.12
C SER A 704 12.70 -8.46 -49.77
N GLU A 705 13.02 -7.55 -48.84
CA GLU A 705 14.39 -7.31 -48.37
C GLU A 705 14.95 -8.54 -47.62
N GLN A 706 14.10 -9.20 -46.84
CA GLN A 706 14.45 -10.39 -46.05
C GLN A 706 14.48 -11.67 -46.91
N LEU A 707 13.54 -11.80 -47.85
CA LEU A 707 13.39 -12.98 -48.71
C LEU A 707 14.39 -12.97 -49.88
N GLY A 708 14.68 -11.78 -50.42
CA GLY A 708 15.51 -11.55 -51.60
C GLY A 708 14.71 -11.76 -52.90
N VAL A 709 14.73 -10.75 -53.77
CA VAL A 709 13.94 -10.69 -55.02
C VAL A 709 14.18 -11.93 -55.91
N ASP A 710 15.43 -12.36 -56.08
CA ASP A 710 15.78 -13.58 -56.84
C ASP A 710 15.12 -14.86 -56.31
N ALA A 711 14.96 -14.98 -55.00
CA ALA A 711 14.36 -16.16 -54.39
C ALA A 711 12.84 -16.18 -54.61
N CYS A 712 12.19 -15.02 -54.51
CA CYS A 712 10.78 -14.84 -54.85
C CYS A 712 10.51 -15.11 -56.34
N ILE A 713 11.38 -14.61 -57.24
CA ILE A 713 11.30 -14.91 -58.68
C ILE A 713 11.39 -16.42 -58.93
N LYS A 714 12.43 -17.08 -58.41
CA LYS A 714 12.63 -18.54 -58.56
C LYS A 714 11.47 -19.35 -57.98
N LEU A 715 10.87 -18.89 -56.88
CA LEU A 715 9.69 -19.52 -56.28
C LEU A 715 8.50 -19.47 -57.26
N PHE A 716 8.12 -18.30 -57.77
CA PHE A 716 6.99 -18.22 -58.71
C PHE A 716 7.28 -18.91 -60.06
N GLU A 717 8.52 -18.89 -60.54
CA GLU A 717 8.98 -19.65 -61.72
C GLU A 717 8.85 -21.17 -61.53
N GLN A 718 9.20 -21.70 -60.35
CA GLN A 718 9.06 -23.12 -60.02
C GLN A 718 7.61 -23.61 -60.17
N PHE A 719 6.63 -22.76 -59.82
CA PHE A 719 5.20 -23.06 -59.98
C PHE A 719 4.60 -22.57 -61.31
N LYS A 720 5.42 -22.00 -62.22
CA LYS A 720 5.00 -21.37 -63.49
C LYS A 720 3.91 -20.29 -63.31
N SER A 721 3.94 -19.57 -62.19
CA SER A 721 2.95 -18.56 -61.83
C SER A 721 3.31 -17.19 -62.42
N TYR A 722 3.05 -17.01 -63.71
CA TYR A 722 3.25 -15.73 -64.40
C TYR A 722 2.38 -14.60 -63.84
N GLU A 723 1.20 -14.92 -63.31
CA GLU A 723 0.34 -13.97 -62.59
C GLU A 723 0.99 -13.52 -61.26
N GLY A 724 1.61 -14.44 -60.53
CA GLY A 724 2.39 -14.12 -59.32
C GLY A 724 3.60 -13.25 -59.62
N LEU A 725 4.38 -13.61 -60.64
CA LEU A 725 5.52 -12.80 -61.13
C LEU A 725 5.09 -11.40 -61.55
N TYR A 726 4.00 -11.27 -62.31
CA TYR A 726 3.47 -9.98 -62.74
C TYR A 726 3.10 -9.10 -61.54
N PHE A 727 2.27 -9.61 -60.61
CA PHE A 727 1.87 -8.81 -59.46
C PHE A 727 3.02 -8.48 -58.52
N PHE A 728 3.98 -9.39 -58.32
CA PHE A 728 5.17 -9.17 -57.48
C PHE A 728 6.13 -8.16 -58.12
N LEU A 729 6.59 -8.39 -59.35
CA LEU A 729 7.58 -7.52 -60.01
C LEU A 729 7.03 -6.12 -60.32
N GLY A 730 5.71 -5.98 -60.50
CA GLY A 730 5.06 -4.69 -60.73
C GLY A 730 5.26 -3.66 -59.62
N SER A 731 5.51 -4.07 -58.36
CA SER A 731 5.86 -3.14 -57.27
C SER A 731 7.35 -2.77 -57.20
N TYR A 732 8.23 -3.47 -57.92
CA TYR A 732 9.69 -3.19 -57.96
C TYR A 732 10.15 -2.54 -59.26
N LEU A 733 9.32 -2.55 -60.30
CA LEU A 733 9.72 -2.09 -61.64
C LEU A 733 10.15 -0.61 -61.66
N SER A 734 9.51 0.25 -60.86
CA SER A 734 9.84 1.68 -60.78
C SER A 734 11.10 1.98 -59.95
N SER A 735 11.58 1.03 -59.14
CA SER A 735 12.74 1.16 -58.27
C SER A 735 13.94 0.31 -58.71
N SER A 736 13.78 -0.50 -59.75
CA SER A 736 14.82 -1.39 -60.28
C SER A 736 15.40 -0.85 -61.59
N GLU A 737 16.72 -0.97 -61.74
CA GLU A 737 17.46 -0.74 -62.99
C GLU A 737 17.95 -2.06 -63.63
N ASP A 738 17.56 -3.22 -63.08
CA ASP A 738 18.05 -4.54 -63.51
C ASP A 738 17.37 -4.99 -64.83
N PRO A 739 18.13 -5.21 -65.93
CA PRO A 739 17.58 -5.66 -67.21
C PRO A 739 16.75 -6.94 -67.12
N GLU A 740 17.10 -7.88 -66.24
CA GLU A 740 16.41 -9.16 -66.12
C GLU A 740 15.07 -9.01 -65.39
N ILE A 741 14.96 -8.09 -64.42
CA ILE A 741 13.69 -7.77 -63.75
C ILE A 741 12.72 -7.12 -64.74
N HIS A 742 13.19 -6.15 -65.54
CA HIS A 742 12.36 -5.51 -66.57
C HIS A 742 11.93 -6.50 -67.66
N PHE A 743 12.84 -7.37 -68.13
CA PHE A 743 12.52 -8.43 -69.08
C PHE A 743 11.49 -9.42 -68.52
N LYS A 744 11.68 -9.93 -67.29
CA LYS A 744 10.74 -10.88 -66.66
C LYS A 744 9.38 -10.27 -66.38
N TYR A 745 9.31 -8.97 -66.09
CA TYR A 745 8.02 -8.28 -65.99
C TYR A 745 7.31 -8.18 -67.34
N ILE A 746 8.04 -7.84 -68.42
CA ILE A 746 7.50 -7.85 -69.79
C ILE A 746 7.00 -9.25 -70.18
N GLU A 747 7.76 -10.30 -69.89
CA GLU A 747 7.35 -11.68 -70.14
C GLU A 747 6.08 -12.06 -69.35
N ALA A 748 6.03 -11.74 -68.06
CA ALA A 748 4.89 -12.03 -67.20
C ALA A 748 3.64 -11.24 -67.64
N ALA A 749 3.77 -9.95 -67.96
CA ALA A 749 2.68 -9.11 -68.47
C ALA A 749 2.16 -9.61 -69.83
N ALA A 750 3.05 -10.03 -70.74
CA ALA A 750 2.67 -10.60 -72.03
C ALA A 750 1.92 -11.93 -71.86
N ARG A 751 2.45 -12.87 -71.06
CA ARG A 751 1.84 -14.19 -70.81
C ARG A 751 0.52 -14.11 -70.03
N THR A 752 0.29 -13.04 -69.26
CA THR A 752 -0.98 -12.77 -68.55
C THR A 752 -1.98 -11.95 -69.37
N GLY A 753 -1.62 -11.52 -70.59
CA GLY A 753 -2.50 -10.76 -71.49
C GLY A 753 -2.62 -9.27 -71.17
N GLN A 754 -1.75 -8.71 -70.32
CA GLN A 754 -1.74 -7.30 -69.92
C GLN A 754 -1.05 -6.40 -70.98
N ILE A 755 -1.54 -6.45 -72.23
CA ILE A 755 -0.87 -5.85 -73.40
C ILE A 755 -0.60 -4.35 -73.25
N LYS A 756 -1.49 -3.59 -72.59
CA LYS A 756 -1.30 -2.16 -72.31
C LYS A 756 -0.08 -1.87 -71.43
N GLU A 757 0.21 -2.77 -70.50
CA GLU A 757 1.35 -2.63 -69.59
C GLU A 757 2.64 -3.02 -70.30
N VAL A 758 2.59 -4.02 -71.20
CA VAL A 758 3.71 -4.32 -72.12
C VAL A 758 4.01 -3.13 -73.05
N GLU A 759 2.99 -2.47 -73.61
CA GLU A 759 3.13 -1.22 -74.40
C GLU A 759 3.77 -0.11 -73.56
N ARG A 760 3.30 0.06 -72.31
CA ARG A 760 3.81 1.09 -71.39
C ARG A 760 5.29 0.89 -71.07
N VAL A 761 5.69 -0.31 -70.63
CA VAL A 761 7.07 -0.59 -70.20
C VAL A 761 8.04 -0.57 -71.38
N THR A 762 7.65 -1.10 -72.55
CA THR A 762 8.48 -1.00 -73.76
C THR A 762 8.69 0.45 -74.22
N ARG A 763 7.71 1.33 -74.00
CA ARG A 763 7.83 2.76 -74.31
C ARG A 763 8.62 3.56 -73.27
N GLU A 764 8.46 3.26 -71.98
CA GLU A 764 8.93 4.12 -70.87
C GLU A 764 10.22 3.64 -70.21
N SER A 765 10.51 2.33 -70.19
CA SER A 765 11.75 1.81 -69.58
C SER A 765 12.94 1.91 -70.53
N ASN A 766 14.12 2.13 -69.97
CA ASN A 766 15.42 2.13 -70.65
C ASN A 766 16.29 0.92 -70.29
N PHE A 767 15.83 0.08 -69.34
CA PHE A 767 16.71 -0.87 -68.65
C PHE A 767 16.64 -2.29 -69.20
N TYR A 768 15.60 -2.67 -69.94
CA TYR A 768 15.48 -4.01 -70.51
C TYR A 768 16.48 -4.24 -71.66
N ASP A 769 16.93 -5.49 -71.82
CA ASP A 769 17.70 -5.91 -73.00
C ASP A 769 16.82 -5.82 -74.26
N ALA A 770 17.16 -4.90 -75.16
CA ALA A 770 16.37 -4.61 -76.35
C ALA A 770 16.35 -5.76 -77.36
N GLU A 771 17.43 -6.54 -77.50
CA GLU A 771 17.50 -7.65 -78.45
C GLU A 771 16.73 -8.87 -77.93
N LYS A 772 16.95 -9.23 -76.65
CA LYS A 772 16.20 -10.29 -75.96
C LYS A 772 14.69 -9.98 -75.94
N THR A 773 14.32 -8.72 -75.70
CA THR A 773 12.92 -8.27 -75.68
C THR A 773 12.29 -8.26 -77.07
N LYS A 774 13.02 -7.79 -78.11
CA LYS A 774 12.58 -7.85 -79.52
C LYS A 774 12.24 -9.28 -79.92
N ASN A 775 13.18 -10.21 -79.70
CA ASN A 775 13.04 -11.60 -80.09
C ASN A 775 11.85 -12.26 -79.36
N PHE A 776 11.70 -12.03 -78.05
CA PHE A 776 10.53 -12.48 -77.30
C PHE A 776 9.21 -11.94 -77.85
N LEU A 777 9.11 -10.65 -78.18
CA LEU A 777 7.88 -10.04 -78.70
C LEU A 777 7.50 -10.55 -80.09
N MET A 778 8.49 -10.88 -80.94
CA MET A 778 8.28 -11.53 -82.24
C MET A 778 7.79 -12.98 -82.10
N GLU A 779 8.31 -13.72 -81.12
CA GLU A 779 7.85 -15.09 -80.80
C GLU A 779 6.46 -15.11 -80.15
N ALA A 780 6.18 -14.14 -79.26
CA ALA A 780 4.94 -14.07 -78.48
C ALA A 780 3.69 -13.72 -79.30
N LYS A 781 3.86 -13.14 -80.51
CA LYS A 781 2.79 -12.79 -81.47
C LYS A 781 1.58 -12.10 -80.82
N LEU A 782 1.85 -11.01 -80.10
CA LEU A 782 0.83 -10.28 -79.36
C LEU A 782 -0.26 -9.71 -80.30
N PRO A 783 -1.53 -9.59 -79.85
CA PRO A 783 -2.62 -9.05 -80.67
C PRO A 783 -2.45 -7.59 -81.11
N ASP A 784 -1.61 -6.82 -80.42
CA ASP A 784 -1.23 -5.46 -80.81
C ASP A 784 0.29 -5.39 -81.00
N ALA A 785 0.73 -4.90 -82.17
CA ALA A 785 2.15 -4.80 -82.52
C ALA A 785 2.86 -3.59 -81.88
N ARG A 786 2.13 -2.66 -81.24
CA ARG A 786 2.72 -1.45 -80.63
C ARG A 786 3.91 -1.70 -79.70
N PRO A 787 3.93 -2.72 -78.82
CA PRO A 787 5.10 -2.94 -77.97
C PRO A 787 6.35 -3.29 -78.78
N LEU A 788 6.21 -4.08 -79.85
CA LEU A 788 7.31 -4.40 -80.77
C LEU A 788 7.76 -3.16 -81.56
N ILE A 789 6.82 -2.33 -82.02
CA ILE A 789 7.09 -1.04 -82.67
C ILE A 789 7.89 -0.12 -81.73
N ASN A 790 7.49 -0.01 -80.45
CA ASN A 790 8.18 0.80 -79.45
C ASN A 790 9.64 0.36 -79.24
N VAL A 791 9.91 -0.95 -79.13
CA VAL A 791 11.29 -1.46 -79.00
C VAL A 791 12.08 -1.18 -80.29
N CYS A 792 11.52 -1.48 -81.45
CA CYS A 792 12.27 -1.39 -82.71
C CYS A 792 12.55 0.06 -83.15
N ASP A 793 11.61 0.99 -82.95
CA ASP A 793 11.83 2.41 -83.25
C ASP A 793 12.90 3.02 -82.34
N ARG A 794 12.82 2.76 -81.03
CA ARG A 794 13.72 3.37 -80.02
C ARG A 794 15.15 2.86 -80.11
N PHE A 795 15.37 1.61 -80.52
CA PHE A 795 16.69 0.98 -80.61
C PHE A 795 17.19 0.79 -82.05
N GLY A 796 16.49 1.32 -83.07
CA GLY A 796 16.95 1.36 -84.45
C GLY A 796 16.73 0.08 -85.28
N PHE A 797 15.98 -0.90 -84.77
CA PHE A 797 15.62 -2.15 -85.48
C PHE A 797 14.45 -1.97 -86.48
N VAL A 798 14.40 -0.81 -87.16
CA VAL A 798 13.33 -0.45 -88.12
C VAL A 798 13.25 -1.40 -89.33
N PRO A 799 14.37 -1.90 -89.91
CA PRO A 799 14.32 -2.92 -90.96
C PRO A 799 13.69 -4.24 -90.46
N ASP A 800 14.16 -4.79 -89.33
CA ASP A 800 13.61 -6.02 -88.73
C ASP A 800 12.10 -5.91 -88.46
N LEU A 801 11.66 -4.76 -87.94
CA LEU A 801 10.25 -4.45 -87.71
C LEU A 801 9.45 -4.45 -89.01
N THR A 802 9.97 -3.80 -90.04
CA THR A 802 9.29 -3.65 -91.34
C THR A 802 9.14 -5.01 -92.01
N HIS A 803 10.21 -5.81 -92.05
CA HIS A 803 10.19 -7.19 -92.55
C HIS A 803 9.19 -8.05 -91.77
N TYR A 804 9.23 -8.03 -90.43
CA TYR A 804 8.28 -8.79 -89.60
C TYR A 804 6.82 -8.39 -89.83
N LEU A 805 6.51 -7.09 -89.87
CA LEU A 805 5.16 -6.61 -90.11
C LEU A 805 4.68 -6.96 -91.52
N TYR A 806 5.55 -6.91 -92.53
CA TYR A 806 5.23 -7.28 -93.90
C TYR A 806 4.96 -8.79 -94.03
N THR A 807 5.88 -9.65 -93.57
CA THR A 807 5.73 -11.11 -93.62
C THR A 807 4.48 -11.62 -92.88
N ASN A 808 4.05 -10.92 -91.82
CA ASN A 808 2.82 -11.26 -91.08
C ASN A 808 1.55 -10.55 -91.61
N ASN A 809 1.59 -9.93 -92.80
CA ASN A 809 0.48 -9.20 -93.44
C ASN A 809 -0.10 -8.03 -92.62
N MET A 810 0.71 -7.38 -91.78
CA MET A 810 0.31 -6.31 -90.86
C MET A 810 0.44 -4.90 -91.47
N LEU A 811 0.09 -4.73 -92.75
CA LEU A 811 0.33 -3.49 -93.53
C LEU A 811 -0.19 -2.20 -92.87
N ARG A 812 -1.34 -2.26 -92.19
CA ARG A 812 -1.92 -1.11 -91.45
C ARG A 812 -1.02 -0.59 -90.31
N TYR A 813 -0.19 -1.46 -89.73
CA TYR A 813 0.77 -1.06 -88.71
C TYR A 813 2.00 -0.39 -89.32
N ILE A 814 2.38 -0.75 -90.55
CA ILE A 814 3.44 -0.07 -91.31
C ILE A 814 2.98 1.34 -91.70
N GLU A 815 1.77 1.47 -92.27
CA GLU A 815 1.15 2.79 -92.52
C GLU A 815 1.05 3.63 -91.25
N GLY A 816 0.54 3.05 -90.16
CA GLY A 816 0.38 3.72 -88.88
C GLY A 816 1.70 4.17 -88.25
N TYR A 817 2.77 3.37 -88.37
CA TYR A 817 4.11 3.71 -87.88
C TYR A 817 4.65 4.95 -88.61
N VAL A 818 4.64 4.92 -89.95
CA VAL A 818 5.18 6.00 -90.77
C VAL A 818 4.34 7.28 -90.70
N GLN A 819 3.01 7.17 -90.58
CA GLN A 819 2.12 8.33 -90.48
C GLN A 819 2.06 8.97 -89.08
N LYS A 820 2.18 8.19 -88.00
CA LYS A 820 1.82 8.65 -86.64
C LYS A 820 2.89 8.46 -85.57
N VAL A 821 3.87 7.59 -85.79
CA VAL A 821 4.92 7.30 -84.80
C VAL A 821 6.20 8.04 -85.17
N ASN A 822 6.77 7.74 -86.34
CA ASN A 822 8.03 8.36 -86.77
C ASN A 822 8.12 8.56 -88.30
N PRO A 823 7.58 9.67 -88.83
CA PRO A 823 7.72 10.07 -90.22
C PRO A 823 9.18 10.16 -90.74
N GLY A 824 10.13 10.47 -89.85
CA GLY A 824 11.55 10.61 -90.23
C GLY A 824 12.20 9.29 -90.67
N ASN A 825 11.71 8.15 -90.15
CA ASN A 825 12.21 6.82 -90.49
C ASN A 825 11.58 6.22 -91.76
N ALA A 826 10.66 6.93 -92.41
CA ALA A 826 10.03 6.49 -93.65
C ALA A 826 11.00 6.04 -94.77
N PRO A 827 12.18 6.68 -94.99
CA PRO A 827 13.15 6.20 -95.98
C PRO A 827 13.65 4.77 -95.71
N LEU A 828 13.88 4.42 -94.45
CA LEU A 828 14.34 3.08 -94.05
C LEU A 828 13.23 2.04 -94.23
N VAL A 829 11.98 2.41 -93.91
CA VAL A 829 10.80 1.57 -94.16
C VAL A 829 10.59 1.35 -95.66
N VAL A 830 10.67 2.40 -96.47
CA VAL A 830 10.57 2.29 -97.94
C VAL A 830 11.72 1.45 -98.52
N GLY A 831 12.95 1.64 -98.04
CA GLY A 831 14.11 0.84 -98.42
C GLY A 831 13.87 -0.65 -98.16
N GLN A 832 13.48 -1.02 -96.93
CA GLN A 832 13.20 -2.40 -96.58
C GLN A 832 11.99 -2.99 -97.35
N LEU A 833 10.92 -2.22 -97.56
CA LEU A 833 9.78 -2.67 -98.37
C LEU A 833 10.16 -2.92 -99.84
N LEU A 834 11.15 -2.21 -100.38
CA LEU A 834 11.69 -2.47 -101.72
C LEU A 834 12.56 -3.74 -101.75
N ASP A 835 13.29 -4.04 -100.67
CA ASP A 835 14.06 -5.28 -100.53
C ASP A 835 13.14 -6.50 -100.33
N ASP A 836 11.98 -6.32 -99.67
CA ASP A 836 10.94 -7.33 -99.47
C ASP A 836 9.96 -7.48 -100.66
N GLU A 837 10.29 -6.92 -101.83
CA GLU A 837 9.50 -6.96 -103.08
C GLU A 837 8.03 -6.47 -102.95
N CYS A 838 7.76 -5.50 -102.06
CA CYS A 838 6.42 -4.99 -101.82
C CYS A 838 5.82 -4.25 -103.06
N PRO A 839 4.52 -4.40 -103.36
CA PRO A 839 3.88 -3.74 -104.51
C PRO A 839 4.07 -2.23 -104.55
N GLU A 840 4.51 -1.71 -105.71
CA GLU A 840 4.84 -0.29 -105.88
C GLU A 840 3.70 0.66 -105.51
N ASP A 841 2.44 0.27 -105.72
CA ASP A 841 1.28 1.10 -105.43
C ASP A 841 1.08 1.34 -103.92
N PHE A 842 1.43 0.35 -103.08
CA PHE A 842 1.42 0.52 -101.63
C PHE A 842 2.55 1.47 -101.19
N ILE A 843 3.74 1.32 -101.78
CA ILE A 843 4.89 2.20 -101.50
C ILE A 843 4.58 3.65 -101.93
N LYS A 844 4.01 3.85 -103.12
CA LYS A 844 3.55 5.17 -103.60
C LYS A 844 2.49 5.77 -102.67
N GLY A 845 1.49 4.97 -102.26
CA GLY A 845 0.47 5.39 -101.29
C GLY A 845 1.05 5.81 -99.94
N LEU A 846 1.99 5.03 -99.42
CA LEU A 846 2.69 5.30 -98.16
C LEU A 846 3.46 6.64 -98.23
N ILE A 847 4.25 6.84 -99.28
CA ILE A 847 5.01 8.08 -99.53
C ILE A 847 4.08 9.28 -99.64
N LEU A 848 3.03 9.20 -100.46
CA LEU A 848 2.06 10.29 -100.61
C LEU A 848 1.32 10.61 -99.30
N SER A 849 1.10 9.61 -98.42
CA SER A 849 0.41 9.82 -97.14
C SER A 849 1.20 10.63 -96.11
N VAL A 850 2.52 10.74 -96.26
CA VAL A 850 3.42 11.45 -95.32
C VAL A 850 4.21 12.59 -96.01
N ARG A 851 3.70 13.03 -97.18
CA ARG A 851 4.35 13.97 -98.11
C ARG A 851 5.00 15.22 -97.51
N SER A 852 4.44 15.80 -96.44
CA SER A 852 4.93 17.04 -95.83
C SER A 852 5.96 16.86 -94.71
N LEU A 853 6.26 15.62 -94.31
CA LEU A 853 7.15 15.28 -93.20
C LEU A 853 8.29 14.33 -93.63
N LEU A 854 8.39 14.05 -94.93
CA LEU A 854 9.38 13.13 -95.51
C LEU A 854 10.71 13.84 -95.76
N PRO A 855 11.84 13.33 -95.22
CA PRO A 855 13.17 13.82 -95.59
C PRO A 855 13.51 13.33 -97.00
N VAL A 856 13.53 14.26 -97.97
CA VAL A 856 13.61 13.93 -99.41
C VAL A 856 14.97 13.32 -99.78
N GLU A 857 16.08 13.87 -99.29
CA GLU A 857 17.43 13.37 -99.62
C GLU A 857 17.64 11.88 -99.24
N PRO A 858 17.40 11.44 -97.98
CA PRO A 858 17.50 10.02 -97.63
C PRO A 858 16.51 9.11 -98.39
N LEU A 859 15.31 9.60 -98.72
CA LEU A 859 14.34 8.83 -99.52
C LEU A 859 14.81 8.63 -100.96
N VAL A 860 15.40 9.67 -101.56
CA VAL A 860 16.00 9.62 -102.89
C VAL A 860 17.19 8.66 -102.89
N ASP A 861 18.06 8.72 -101.87
CA ASP A 861 19.21 7.80 -101.73
C ASP A 861 18.78 6.33 -101.60
N GLU A 862 17.80 6.01 -100.75
CA GLU A 862 17.32 4.63 -100.58
C GLU A 862 16.64 4.08 -101.86
N CYS A 863 15.96 4.94 -102.63
CA CYS A 863 15.40 4.59 -103.94
C CYS A 863 16.46 4.52 -105.05
N GLU A 864 17.52 5.34 -105.01
CA GLU A 864 18.62 5.38 -105.98
C GLU A 864 19.52 4.16 -105.86
N LYS A 865 19.91 3.76 -104.63
CA LYS A 865 20.65 2.52 -104.34
C LYS A 865 19.99 1.28 -104.97
N ARG A 866 18.66 1.27 -105.03
CA ARG A 866 17.83 0.15 -105.53
C ARG A 866 17.39 0.31 -106.99
N ASN A 867 17.86 1.33 -107.70
CA ASN A 867 17.46 1.66 -109.08
C ASN A 867 15.92 1.80 -109.25
N ARG A 868 15.25 2.47 -108.30
CA ARG A 868 13.79 2.68 -108.27
C ARG A 868 13.36 4.15 -108.18
N LEU A 869 14.23 5.09 -108.57
CA LEU A 869 13.95 6.55 -108.57
C LEU A 869 12.61 6.95 -109.21
N ARG A 870 12.17 6.26 -110.28
CA ARG A 870 10.87 6.51 -110.96
C ARG A 870 9.64 6.32 -110.06
N LEU A 871 9.76 5.68 -108.89
CA LEU A 871 8.68 5.63 -107.89
C LEU A 871 8.35 7.01 -107.32
N LEU A 872 9.34 7.91 -107.25
CA LEU A 872 9.22 9.22 -106.61
C LEU A 872 8.66 10.30 -107.54
N THR A 873 8.49 10.03 -108.84
CA THR A 873 8.10 11.02 -109.85
C THR A 873 6.85 11.82 -109.44
N GLN A 874 5.74 11.16 -109.12
CA GLN A 874 4.49 11.81 -108.74
C GLN A 874 4.61 12.64 -107.45
N PHE A 875 5.42 12.17 -106.50
CA PHE A 875 5.67 12.87 -105.23
C PHE A 875 6.51 14.15 -105.45
N LEU A 876 7.57 14.06 -106.24
CA LEU A 876 8.47 15.17 -106.56
C LEU A 876 7.77 16.22 -107.45
N GLU A 877 7.00 15.80 -108.44
CA GLU A 877 6.19 16.70 -109.28
C GLU A 877 5.15 17.47 -108.47
N HIS A 878 4.49 16.82 -107.50
CA HIS A 878 3.59 17.51 -106.58
C HIS A 878 4.31 18.58 -105.75
N LEU A 879 5.47 18.26 -105.15
CA LEU A 879 6.27 19.22 -104.36
C LEU A 879 6.72 20.44 -105.18
N VAL A 880 7.10 20.24 -106.44
CA VAL A 880 7.45 21.34 -107.35
C VAL A 880 6.20 22.17 -107.72
N SER A 881 5.05 21.53 -107.95
CA SER A 881 3.79 22.24 -108.22
C SER A 881 3.26 23.05 -107.03
N GLU A 882 3.59 22.63 -105.80
CA GLU A 882 3.29 23.35 -104.56
C GLU A 882 4.31 24.48 -104.26
N GLY A 883 5.30 24.69 -105.15
CA GLY A 883 6.22 25.83 -105.09
C GLY A 883 7.50 25.61 -104.28
N SER A 884 7.91 24.35 -104.07
CA SER A 884 9.19 24.04 -103.41
C SER A 884 10.38 24.66 -104.16
N GLN A 885 11.42 25.04 -103.40
CA GLN A 885 12.72 25.50 -103.90
C GLN A 885 13.87 24.59 -103.38
N ASP A 886 13.53 23.41 -102.87
CA ASP A 886 14.50 22.47 -102.30
C ASP A 886 15.38 21.85 -103.40
N VAL A 887 16.68 22.13 -103.31
CA VAL A 887 17.71 21.61 -104.22
C VAL A 887 17.65 20.09 -104.36
N HIS A 888 17.33 19.34 -103.30
CA HIS A 888 17.27 17.88 -103.35
C HIS A 888 16.06 17.37 -104.14
N VAL A 889 14.91 18.05 -104.04
CA VAL A 889 13.71 17.77 -104.85
C VAL A 889 14.00 18.00 -106.33
N HIS A 890 14.61 19.15 -106.66
CA HIS A 890 14.90 19.54 -108.04
C HIS A 890 16.02 18.68 -108.65
N ASN A 891 17.03 18.29 -107.88
CA ASN A 891 18.05 17.32 -108.29
C ASN A 891 17.44 15.96 -108.62
N ALA A 892 16.59 15.42 -107.74
CA ALA A 892 15.96 14.12 -107.94
C ALA A 892 15.02 14.12 -109.17
N LEU A 893 14.22 15.18 -109.34
CA LEU A 893 13.36 15.33 -110.51
C LEU A 893 14.18 15.48 -111.81
N GLY A 894 15.29 16.23 -111.77
CA GLY A 894 16.23 16.31 -112.89
C GLY A 894 16.78 14.94 -113.29
N LYS A 895 17.28 14.16 -112.32
CA LYS A 895 17.72 12.76 -112.55
C LYS A 895 16.63 11.91 -113.23
N ILE A 896 15.37 12.03 -112.80
CA ILE A 896 14.21 11.29 -113.34
C ILE A 896 13.80 11.74 -114.74
N ILE A 897 13.92 13.03 -115.06
CA ILE A 897 13.62 13.58 -116.39
C ILE A 897 14.66 13.13 -117.42
N ILE A 898 15.94 13.12 -117.05
CA ILE A 898 17.04 12.50 -117.83
C ILE A 898 16.77 10.99 -117.99
N ASP A 899 16.44 10.32 -116.87
CA ASP A 899 15.73 9.04 -116.72
C ASP A 899 14.73 8.70 -117.84
N SER A 900 13.93 9.67 -118.27
CA SER A 900 12.74 9.45 -119.07
C SER A 900 12.81 10.12 -120.45
N ASN A 901 13.93 10.78 -120.76
CA ASN A 901 14.18 11.59 -121.96
C ASN A 901 13.03 12.57 -122.32
N ASN A 902 12.45 13.21 -121.30
CA ASN A 902 11.27 14.07 -121.44
C ASN A 902 11.65 15.56 -121.47
N ASN A 903 12.09 16.07 -122.63
CA ASN A 903 12.60 17.45 -122.81
C ASN A 903 13.61 17.92 -121.72
N PRO A 904 14.69 17.17 -121.45
CA PRO A 904 15.63 17.50 -120.38
C PRO A 904 16.31 18.87 -120.58
N GLU A 905 16.63 19.27 -121.82
CA GLU A 905 17.18 20.61 -122.10
C GLU A 905 16.28 21.75 -121.59
N HIS A 906 14.96 21.60 -121.69
CA HIS A 906 14.02 22.60 -121.21
C HIS A 906 14.05 22.70 -119.68
N PHE A 907 14.09 21.56 -118.97
CA PHE A 907 14.21 21.56 -117.51
C PHE A 907 15.52 22.20 -117.05
N LEU A 908 16.65 21.81 -117.65
CA LEU A 908 17.98 22.31 -117.30
C LEU A 908 18.13 23.83 -117.56
N THR A 909 17.53 24.36 -118.62
CA THR A 909 17.62 25.79 -118.96
C THR A 909 16.60 26.69 -118.25
N THR A 910 15.46 26.15 -117.80
CA THR A 910 14.37 26.98 -117.20
C THR A 910 14.23 26.88 -115.69
N ASN A 911 14.79 25.84 -115.06
CA ASN A 911 14.63 25.60 -113.63
C ASN A 911 15.84 26.14 -112.84
N PRO A 912 15.70 27.20 -112.01
CA PRO A 912 16.84 27.83 -111.34
C PRO A 912 17.22 27.18 -109.99
N PHE A 913 16.54 26.10 -109.58
CA PHE A 913 16.63 25.57 -108.21
C PHE A 913 17.36 24.22 -108.07
N TYR A 914 17.90 23.62 -109.14
CA TYR A 914 18.74 22.42 -109.04
C TYR A 914 20.23 22.77 -108.89
N ASP A 915 21.04 21.85 -108.36
CA ASP A 915 22.49 21.97 -108.32
C ASP A 915 23.09 21.37 -109.61
N SER A 916 23.53 22.25 -110.51
CA SER A 916 24.28 21.94 -111.73
C SER A 916 25.41 20.94 -111.53
N ARG A 917 26.10 20.96 -110.39
CA ARG A 917 27.22 20.04 -110.12
C ARG A 917 26.74 18.61 -109.83
N VAL A 918 25.60 18.46 -109.18
CA VAL A 918 25.00 17.14 -108.86
C VAL A 918 24.30 16.57 -110.08
N VAL A 919 23.49 17.37 -110.78
CA VAL A 919 22.75 16.93 -111.97
C VAL A 919 23.68 16.79 -113.17
N GLY A 920 24.61 17.71 -113.42
CA GLY A 920 25.59 17.62 -114.52
C GLY A 920 26.51 16.40 -114.43
N LYS A 921 26.96 16.02 -113.22
CA LYS A 921 27.70 14.77 -112.98
C LYS A 921 26.85 13.50 -113.19
N TYR A 922 25.53 13.62 -113.11
CA TYR A 922 24.59 12.55 -113.46
C TYR A 922 24.37 12.49 -114.99
N CYS A 923 24.23 13.65 -115.65
CA CYS A 923 24.20 13.78 -117.11
C CYS A 923 25.45 13.18 -117.77
N GLU A 924 26.65 13.45 -117.24
CA GLU A 924 27.95 12.99 -117.78
C GLU A 924 27.96 11.48 -118.11
N LYS A 925 27.26 10.66 -117.32
CA LYS A 925 27.19 9.20 -117.49
C LYS A 925 26.14 8.71 -118.48
N ARG A 926 25.26 9.59 -118.99
CA ARG A 926 24.03 9.23 -119.72
C ARG A 926 23.89 10.00 -121.04
N ASP A 927 24.09 11.31 -121.00
CA ASP A 927 24.22 12.18 -122.18
C ASP A 927 25.20 13.34 -121.86
N PRO A 928 26.43 13.30 -122.43
CA PRO A 928 27.42 14.34 -122.23
C PRO A 928 27.01 15.72 -122.78
N THR A 929 26.03 15.81 -123.69
CA THR A 929 25.58 17.11 -124.22
C THR A 929 24.73 17.86 -123.20
N LEU A 930 23.82 17.15 -122.52
CA LEU A 930 23.03 17.67 -121.40
C LEU A 930 23.90 18.08 -120.21
N ALA A 931 25.08 17.47 -120.04
CA ALA A 931 26.05 17.84 -119.01
C ALA A 931 26.75 19.19 -119.25
N VAL A 932 26.63 19.78 -120.44
CA VAL A 932 27.11 21.12 -120.79
C VAL A 932 25.98 22.16 -120.71
N VAL A 933 24.72 21.72 -120.76
CA VAL A 933 23.52 22.55 -120.61
C VAL A 933 23.15 22.75 -119.12
N ALA A 934 23.49 21.77 -118.28
CA ALA A 934 23.35 21.77 -116.82
C ALA A 934 24.42 22.61 -116.10
#